data_AF-A0A8J6FZT2-F1
#
_entry.id   AF-A0A8J6FZT2-F1
#
_cell.length_a   1.000
_cell.length_b   1.000
_cell.length_c   1.000
_cell.angle_alpha   90.00
_cell.angle_beta   90.00
_cell.angle_gamma   90.00
#
_symmetry.space_group_name_H-M   'P 1'
#
loop_
_entity.id
_entity.type
_entity.pdbx_description
1 polymer ?
#
loop_
_entity_poly.entity_id
_entity_poly.type
_entity_poly.pdbx_seq_one_letter_code
_entity_poly.pdbx_strand_id
1 'polypeptide(L)'
;MGNCCPAEETLSVITLKNLTQKRKEGAAAVGTVLHLTYGPFHPILSNHEQFPSLYQMAPKDTSLAIAMVSLMLQFNWNWIGLAISDNDQGIQFLSHLRREMEKNTVCFAFVNMIPVEMRLFQSRAEVYYNQITTSSTNVVIIYGDTDSTLAVSFRRWQSLGIQRIWVTTSQWDVITSKRDFQLNSSHGTLAFAHHHAEISSFKIFVQTLNSLKYTDEYLASLEWMNLNCELSDSKCKTLRNCLSNASLQWLKVQTLDMAFSDDSYDIYNAVYAVAHALHEMFLQQVDNWKGYYANCSKLHSFLKKTSFINPVGDRVNMNQKEKIQEEYDIFQIWNFPYGLGLKIKIGEFSTYFPHGKQLHLYEDMIEQSTGSRQMPHSVCSADCGPGFRKIWQQGMAACCFDCSPCPQNEVSNETNMDNCVRCPEDQYANREQNRCIPKAVIFLDYKEPLGMALALMALCFSAFTTVVLGVFVKHHDTPIVKANNQNLSYILLISLIFCFLCTLLFIGHPNSATCVMQQITFGVVFTVAISTVLAKTVTVLLAFKLTVPGRRMSFFLLSQTPKYIITICLFIQIILCAIWLRFSPPFIDTDPNSEHGQIIIVCNKGSVTAFYCVLGYHGFLAFGSFIVAFLARNLPDTFNEAKMLTFSMFLFCSVWITFLPVYHSTKGKVMVILEVFSILASSAGVLGCIFIPKCYIILLKPERNFLRKFRETASS
;
A
#
# COMPACT_ATOMS: atom_id res chain seq x y z
N MET A 1 -59.94 20.09 61.82
CA MET A 1 -60.62 20.99 60.85
C MET A 1 -59.75 22.21 60.66
N GLY A 2 -59.00 22.24 59.57
CA GLY A 2 -58.17 23.37 59.17
C GLY A 2 -58.12 23.37 57.65
N ASN A 3 -58.79 24.35 57.05
CA ASN A 3 -58.86 24.54 55.60
C ASN A 3 -57.48 24.94 55.07
N CYS A 4 -56.92 24.17 54.14
CA CYS A 4 -55.80 24.58 53.29
C CYS A 4 -56.31 24.70 51.85
N CYS A 5 -56.93 25.83 51.54
CA CYS A 5 -57.03 26.45 50.22
C CYS A 5 -57.76 27.80 50.40
N PRO A 6 -57.06 28.93 50.58
CA PRO A 6 -57.67 30.22 50.32
C PRO A 6 -57.75 30.43 48.81
N ALA A 7 -58.78 31.18 48.42
CA ALA A 7 -59.23 31.42 47.05
C ALA A 7 -58.16 32.01 46.13
N GLU A 8 -57.69 31.19 45.17
CA GLU A 8 -57.69 31.47 43.73
C GLU A 8 -57.50 30.12 43.02
N GLU A 9 -58.49 29.71 42.24
CA GLU A 9 -58.63 28.39 41.63
C GLU A 9 -57.52 28.12 40.59
N THR A 10 -56.34 27.69 41.05
CA THR A 10 -55.32 27.10 40.19
C THR A 10 -55.24 25.60 40.47
N LEU A 11 -55.40 24.81 39.41
CA LEU A 11 -55.15 23.38 39.41
C LEU A 11 -53.63 23.15 39.53
N SER A 12 -53.03 23.51 40.67
CA SER A 12 -51.58 23.46 40.90
C SER A 12 -51.10 22.03 41.16
N VAL A 13 -51.44 21.12 40.25
CA VAL A 13 -51.10 19.69 40.33
C VAL A 13 -49.80 19.39 39.59
N ILE A 14 -49.40 20.27 38.67
CA ILE A 14 -48.26 20.06 37.78
C ILE A 14 -47.36 21.29 37.77
N THR A 15 -46.08 21.11 38.09
CA THR A 15 -45.07 22.16 37.95
C THR A 15 -44.18 21.86 36.75
N LEU A 16 -44.08 22.83 35.84
CA LEU A 16 -43.03 22.84 34.82
C LEU A 16 -41.77 23.46 35.43
N LYS A 17 -40.67 22.72 35.53
CA LYS A 17 -39.41 23.23 36.08
C LYS A 17 -38.26 23.04 35.10
N ASN A 18 -37.44 24.07 34.95
CA ASN A 18 -36.12 23.94 34.33
C ASN A 18 -35.22 23.09 35.25
N LEU A 19 -34.53 22.12 34.69
CA LEU A 19 -33.70 21.15 35.43
C LEU A 19 -32.54 21.80 36.20
N THR A 20 -31.98 22.90 35.70
CA THR A 20 -30.91 23.65 36.40
C THR A 20 -31.38 24.24 37.73
N GLN A 21 -32.68 24.57 37.84
CA GLN A 21 -33.28 25.12 39.06
C GLN A 21 -33.51 24.02 40.12
N LYS A 22 -33.78 22.78 39.71
CA LYS A 22 -34.01 21.65 40.64
C LYS A 22 -32.71 21.12 41.27
N ARG A 23 -31.54 21.32 40.66
CA ARG A 23 -30.25 20.92 41.25
C ARG A 23 -29.87 21.76 42.49
N LYS A 24 -30.38 23.00 42.59
CA LYS A 24 -30.18 23.88 43.76
C LYS A 24 -31.18 23.61 44.90
N GLU A 25 -32.35 23.07 44.58
CA GLU A 25 -33.35 22.65 45.55
C GLU A 25 -33.16 21.15 45.84
N GLY A 26 -32.32 20.83 46.84
CA GLY A 26 -32.09 19.45 47.28
C GLY A 26 -33.38 18.63 47.34
N ALA A 27 -33.32 17.37 46.91
CA ALA A 27 -34.44 16.47 46.72
C ALA A 27 -35.29 16.27 48.00
N ALA A 28 -36.17 17.22 48.30
CA ALA A 28 -37.24 17.07 49.26
C ALA A 28 -38.50 16.59 48.50
N ALA A 29 -38.55 15.29 48.25
CA ALA A 29 -39.77 14.62 47.83
C ALA A 29 -40.69 14.51 49.05
N VAL A 30 -41.55 15.50 49.30
CA VAL A 30 -42.74 15.33 50.15
C VAL A 30 -43.90 16.11 49.55
N GLY A 31 -44.94 15.40 49.11
CA GLY A 31 -46.30 15.91 48.97
C GLY A 31 -46.82 16.14 47.55
N THR A 32 -47.66 15.21 47.07
CA THR A 32 -48.82 15.41 46.17
C THR A 32 -48.68 16.10 44.81
N VAL A 33 -47.53 16.66 44.41
CA VAL A 33 -47.37 17.40 43.14
C VAL A 33 -46.59 16.58 42.11
N LEU A 34 -47.10 16.56 40.87
CA LEU A 34 -46.43 15.96 39.71
C LEU A 34 -45.48 16.99 39.10
N HIS A 35 -44.29 16.56 38.71
CA HIS A 35 -43.29 17.43 38.10
C HIS A 35 -43.00 17.00 36.66
N LEU A 36 -43.16 17.94 35.73
CA LEU A 36 -42.70 17.82 34.35
C LEU A 36 -41.47 18.69 34.17
N THR A 37 -40.39 18.10 33.69
CA THR A 37 -39.15 18.82 33.43
C THR A 37 -38.87 18.91 31.95
N TYR A 38 -38.40 20.07 31.51
CA TYR A 38 -37.91 20.35 30.15
C TYR A 38 -36.42 20.70 30.21
N GLY A 39 -35.71 20.58 29.07
CA GLY A 39 -34.26 20.82 28.99
C GLY A 39 -33.46 19.53 28.76
N PRO A 40 -32.19 19.43 29.18
CA PRO A 40 -31.38 18.23 28.92
C PRO A 40 -31.90 17.00 29.68
N PHE A 41 -31.98 15.85 29.02
CA PHE A 41 -32.39 14.60 29.67
C PHE A 41 -31.33 14.10 30.67
N HIS A 42 -31.73 13.83 31.91
CA HIS A 42 -30.85 13.27 32.94
C HIS A 42 -31.24 11.83 33.31
N PRO A 43 -30.37 10.84 33.05
CA PRO A 43 -30.66 9.42 33.31
C PRO A 43 -31.08 9.09 34.74
N ILE A 44 -30.52 9.78 35.74
CA ILE A 44 -30.81 9.56 37.17
C ILE A 44 -32.26 9.90 37.50
N LEU A 45 -32.82 10.92 36.84
CA LEU A 45 -34.18 11.39 37.10
C LEU A 45 -35.26 10.45 36.56
N SER A 46 -34.89 9.51 35.68
CA SER A 46 -35.79 8.45 35.21
C SER A 46 -35.85 7.23 36.15
N ASN A 47 -35.14 7.24 37.29
CA ASN A 47 -35.30 6.22 38.31
C ASN A 47 -36.60 6.46 39.09
N HIS A 48 -37.69 5.81 38.68
CA HIS A 48 -39.00 5.94 39.33
C HIS A 48 -39.07 5.39 40.77
N GLU A 49 -38.09 4.62 41.23
CA GLU A 49 -38.00 4.24 42.65
C GLU A 49 -37.56 5.44 43.51
N GLN A 50 -36.66 6.26 42.98
CA GLN A 50 -36.15 7.46 43.65
C GLN A 50 -37.01 8.71 43.37
N PHE A 51 -37.60 8.80 42.17
CA PHE A 51 -38.40 9.93 41.70
C PHE A 51 -39.75 9.46 41.11
N PRO A 52 -40.71 9.02 41.93
CA PRO A 52 -41.96 8.44 41.45
C PRO A 52 -42.90 9.46 40.77
N SER A 53 -42.84 10.74 41.13
CA SER A 53 -43.74 11.79 40.61
C SER A 53 -43.09 12.72 39.58
N LEU A 54 -41.91 12.37 39.05
CA LEU A 54 -41.18 13.16 38.06
C LEU A 54 -41.21 12.51 36.68
N TYR A 55 -41.45 13.34 35.66
CA TYR A 55 -41.43 12.99 34.26
C TYR A 55 -40.56 13.98 33.50
N GLN A 56 -39.74 13.45 32.59
CA GLN A 56 -38.91 14.26 31.70
C GLN A 56 -39.58 14.29 30.34
N MET A 57 -39.77 15.49 29.80
CA MET A 57 -40.29 15.70 28.44
C MET A 57 -39.21 15.55 27.39
N ALA A 58 -37.99 15.92 27.76
CA ALA A 58 -36.81 15.77 26.96
C ALA A 58 -36.64 14.32 26.46
N PRO A 59 -36.40 14.12 25.16
CA PRO A 59 -36.03 12.81 24.65
C PRO A 59 -34.68 12.37 25.21
N LYS A 60 -34.50 11.06 25.35
CA LYS A 60 -33.21 10.50 25.75
C LYS A 60 -32.27 10.54 24.55
N ASP A 61 -31.01 10.94 24.71
CA ASP A 61 -30.03 10.93 23.61
C ASP A 61 -29.46 9.52 23.36
N THR A 62 -30.30 8.51 23.10
CA THR A 62 -29.77 7.13 22.96
C THR A 62 -28.99 6.91 21.68
N SER A 63 -29.37 7.64 20.62
CA SER A 63 -28.81 7.47 19.28
C SER A 63 -27.85 8.59 18.88
N LEU A 64 -27.66 9.63 19.72
CA LEU A 64 -26.78 10.76 19.44
C LEU A 64 -25.33 10.33 19.16
N ALA A 65 -24.78 9.41 19.95
CA ALA A 65 -23.44 8.87 19.73
C ALA A 65 -23.31 8.18 18.37
N ILE A 66 -24.35 7.46 17.94
CA ILE A 66 -24.41 6.77 16.63
C ILE A 66 -24.48 7.81 15.51
N ALA A 67 -25.30 8.85 15.68
CA ALA A 67 -25.42 9.96 14.73
C ALA A 67 -24.10 10.71 14.54
N MET A 68 -23.43 11.06 15.64
CA MET A 68 -22.12 11.73 15.61
C MET A 68 -21.04 10.87 14.94
N VAL A 69 -20.97 9.57 15.26
CA VAL A 69 -20.00 8.65 14.61
C VAL A 69 -20.32 8.47 13.13
N SER A 70 -21.60 8.40 12.75
CA SER A 70 -22.01 8.33 11.34
C SER A 70 -21.54 9.55 10.55
N LEU A 71 -21.61 10.74 11.16
CA LEU A 71 -21.09 11.99 10.58
C LEU A 71 -19.56 11.94 10.39
N MET A 72 -18.83 11.42 11.38
CA MET A 72 -17.37 11.28 11.30
C MET A 72 -16.96 10.35 10.15
N LEU A 73 -17.68 9.24 9.97
CA LEU A 73 -17.44 8.29 8.88
C LEU A 73 -17.69 8.93 7.51
N GLN A 74 -18.77 9.71 7.37
CA GLN A 74 -19.09 10.38 6.11
C GLN A 74 -18.01 11.39 5.69
N PHE A 75 -17.33 12.04 6.65
CA PHE A 75 -16.23 12.96 6.39
C PHE A 75 -14.83 12.32 6.48
N ASN A 76 -14.73 10.99 6.63
CA ASN A 76 -13.47 10.25 6.80
C ASN A 76 -12.59 10.78 7.96
N TRP A 77 -13.21 11.12 9.09
CA TRP A 77 -12.52 11.53 10.31
C TRP A 77 -12.26 10.32 11.21
N ASN A 78 -10.99 10.14 11.62
CA ASN A 78 -10.60 9.06 12.55
C ASN A 78 -9.87 9.54 13.80
N TRP A 79 -9.65 10.86 13.94
CA TRP A 79 -8.89 11.45 15.04
C TRP A 79 -9.66 12.61 15.67
N ILE A 80 -10.27 12.37 16.83
CA ILE A 80 -11.30 13.26 17.41
C ILE A 80 -10.93 13.69 18.83
N GLY A 81 -10.99 14.98 19.13
CA GLY A 81 -10.94 15.50 20.50
C GLY A 81 -12.29 15.40 21.20
N LEU A 82 -12.30 15.21 22.52
CA LEU A 82 -13.53 15.19 23.31
C LEU A 82 -13.40 16.05 24.56
N ALA A 83 -14.37 16.93 24.80
CA ALA A 83 -14.51 17.71 26.04
C ALA A 83 -15.94 17.56 26.59
N ILE A 84 -16.06 17.06 27.81
CA ILE A 84 -17.35 16.75 28.44
C ILE A 84 -17.40 17.22 29.89
N SER A 85 -18.61 17.41 30.42
CA SER A 85 -18.79 17.68 31.84
C SER A 85 -18.48 16.43 32.66
N ASP A 86 -17.74 16.60 33.76
CA ASP A 86 -17.42 15.53 34.72
C ASP A 86 -18.63 15.28 35.64
N ASN A 87 -19.69 14.72 35.07
CA ASN A 87 -20.93 14.34 35.73
C ASN A 87 -21.47 13.03 35.12
N ASP A 88 -22.51 12.45 35.73
CA ASP A 88 -23.06 11.15 35.30
C ASP A 88 -23.52 11.14 33.83
N GLN A 89 -24.03 12.27 33.33
CA GLN A 89 -24.47 12.40 31.93
C GLN A 89 -23.29 12.35 30.97
N GLY A 90 -22.21 13.12 31.25
CA GLY A 90 -20.99 13.10 30.46
C GLY A 90 -20.32 11.72 30.46
N ILE A 91 -20.25 11.05 31.63
CA ILE A 91 -19.69 9.70 31.75
C ILE A 91 -20.49 8.68 30.94
N GLN A 92 -21.83 8.72 31.00
CA GLN A 92 -22.66 7.83 30.20
C GLN A 92 -22.49 8.09 28.70
N PHE A 93 -22.47 9.35 28.27
CA PHE A 93 -22.23 9.70 26.88
C PHE A 93 -20.87 9.21 26.39
N LEU A 94 -19.80 9.43 27.16
CA LEU A 94 -18.45 8.93 26.85
C LEU A 94 -18.44 7.41 26.67
N SER A 95 -19.14 6.67 27.53
CA SER A 95 -19.23 5.21 27.42
C SER A 95 -19.91 4.76 26.13
N HIS A 96 -21.02 5.39 25.75
CA HIS A 96 -21.74 5.08 24.51
C HIS A 96 -20.92 5.47 23.28
N LEU A 97 -20.37 6.69 23.27
CA LEU A 97 -19.56 7.20 22.18
C LEU A 97 -18.31 6.35 21.95
N ARG A 98 -17.58 6.00 23.02
CA ARG A 98 -16.40 5.13 22.94
C ARG A 98 -16.73 3.79 22.29
N ARG A 99 -17.83 3.15 22.70
CA ARG A 99 -18.25 1.86 22.14
C ARG A 99 -18.56 1.96 20.64
N GLU A 100 -19.20 3.03 20.20
CA GLU A 100 -19.52 3.21 18.77
C GLU A 100 -18.29 3.62 17.95
N MET A 101 -17.36 4.39 18.51
CA MET A 101 -16.09 4.74 17.86
C MET A 101 -15.17 3.52 17.66
N GLU A 102 -15.06 2.66 18.68
CA GLU A 102 -14.25 1.42 18.62
C GLU A 102 -14.72 0.46 17.52
N LYS A 103 -16.04 0.35 17.29
CA LYS A 103 -16.61 -0.45 16.20
C LYS A 103 -16.27 0.08 14.81
N ASN A 104 -15.96 1.37 14.70
CA ASN A 104 -15.84 2.10 13.43
C ASN A 104 -14.44 2.68 13.20
N THR A 105 -13.42 2.17 13.91
CA THR A 105 -12.00 2.58 13.77
C THR A 105 -11.76 4.09 13.91
N VAL A 106 -12.52 4.74 14.81
CA VAL A 106 -12.31 6.16 15.17
C VAL A 106 -11.65 6.22 16.54
N CYS A 107 -10.65 7.09 16.71
CA CYS A 107 -9.89 7.21 17.95
C CYS A 107 -10.01 8.60 18.59
N PHE A 108 -9.87 8.64 19.92
CA PHE A 108 -9.75 9.89 20.65
C PHE A 108 -8.32 10.42 20.61
N ALA A 109 -8.16 11.69 20.26
CA ALA A 109 -6.92 12.43 20.40
C ALA A 109 -6.67 12.81 21.87
N PHE A 110 -7.73 13.19 22.58
CA PHE A 110 -7.74 13.44 24.02
C PHE A 110 -9.18 13.33 24.53
N VAL A 111 -9.32 13.12 25.84
CA VAL A 111 -10.61 13.14 26.54
C VAL A 111 -10.48 14.05 27.77
N ASN A 112 -11.14 15.19 27.70
CA ASN A 112 -11.14 16.20 28.76
C ASN A 112 -12.45 16.12 29.54
N MET A 113 -12.38 15.62 30.77
CA MET A 113 -13.47 15.70 31.73
C MET A 113 -13.33 17.02 32.51
N ILE A 114 -14.28 17.93 32.31
CA ILE A 114 -14.28 19.26 32.90
C ILE A 114 -15.06 19.23 34.24
N PRO A 115 -14.41 19.47 35.39
CA PRO A 115 -15.05 19.43 36.70
C PRO A 115 -16.17 20.47 36.81
N VAL A 116 -17.33 20.05 37.33
CA VAL A 116 -18.43 20.98 37.64
C VAL A 116 -18.04 21.99 38.73
N GLU A 117 -17.13 21.59 39.63
CA GLU A 117 -16.63 22.46 40.70
C GLU A 117 -15.63 23.51 40.17
N MET A 118 -15.96 24.79 40.37
CA MET A 118 -15.18 25.93 39.84
C MET A 118 -13.72 25.96 40.29
N ARG A 119 -13.41 25.54 41.53
CA ARG A 119 -12.03 25.55 42.05
C ARG A 119 -11.14 24.53 41.35
N LEU A 120 -11.64 23.30 41.18
CA LEU A 120 -10.95 22.23 40.44
C LEU A 120 -10.83 22.57 38.96
N PHE A 121 -11.86 23.22 38.40
CA PHE A 121 -11.82 23.72 37.04
C PHE A 121 -10.70 24.76 36.83
N GLN A 122 -10.61 25.78 37.69
CA GLN A 122 -9.61 26.84 37.56
C GLN A 122 -8.17 26.32 37.58
N SER A 123 -7.86 25.32 38.41
CA SER A 123 -6.51 24.75 38.49
C SER A 123 -6.12 23.92 37.27
N ARG A 124 -7.10 23.39 36.52
CA ARG A 124 -6.87 22.54 35.34
C ARG A 124 -7.14 23.22 33.99
N ALA A 125 -7.70 24.43 34.01
CA ALA A 125 -8.10 25.17 32.80
C ALA A 125 -6.97 25.32 31.76
N GLU A 126 -5.74 25.56 32.22
CA GLU A 126 -4.56 25.69 31.35
C GLU A 126 -4.16 24.35 30.72
N VAL A 127 -4.30 23.24 31.45
CA VAL A 127 -4.02 21.88 30.93
C VAL A 127 -4.97 21.56 29.78
N TYR A 128 -6.28 21.82 29.95
CA TYR A 128 -7.26 21.59 28.89
C TYR A 128 -7.00 22.46 27.67
N TYR A 129 -6.66 23.73 27.87
CA TYR A 129 -6.26 24.63 26.79
C TYR A 129 -5.05 24.09 26.02
N ASN A 130 -3.99 23.69 26.72
CA ASN A 130 -2.78 23.16 26.11
C ASN A 130 -3.05 21.84 25.36
N GLN A 131 -3.88 20.94 25.89
CA GLN A 131 -4.25 19.71 25.18
C GLN A 131 -5.01 19.98 23.88
N ILE A 132 -5.96 20.92 23.89
CA ILE A 132 -6.74 21.26 22.69
C ILE A 132 -5.87 21.97 21.64
N THR A 133 -4.96 22.85 22.05
CA THR A 133 -4.11 23.62 21.11
C THR A 133 -2.96 22.80 20.54
N THR A 134 -2.34 21.92 21.32
CA THR A 134 -1.22 21.08 20.86
C THR A 134 -1.66 19.86 20.06
N SER A 135 -2.92 19.42 20.20
CA SER A 135 -3.43 18.28 19.44
C SER A 135 -3.52 18.58 17.94
N SER A 136 -3.21 17.57 17.13
CA SER A 136 -3.38 17.59 15.67
C SER A 136 -4.84 17.45 15.21
N THR A 137 -5.78 17.15 16.12
CA THR A 137 -7.20 16.99 15.76
C THR A 137 -7.84 18.30 15.34
N ASN A 138 -8.58 18.29 14.24
CA ASN A 138 -9.35 19.44 13.78
C ASN A 138 -10.79 19.46 14.33
N VAL A 139 -11.25 18.33 14.87
CA VAL A 139 -12.63 18.12 15.30
C VAL A 139 -12.68 17.86 16.79
N VAL A 140 -13.48 18.63 17.52
CA VAL A 140 -13.65 18.45 18.97
C VAL A 140 -15.13 18.35 19.31
N ILE A 141 -15.52 17.25 19.94
CA ILE A 141 -16.88 17.06 20.45
C ILE A 141 -17.00 17.76 21.80
N ILE A 142 -18.09 18.50 21.99
CA ILE A 142 -18.49 19.09 23.26
C ILE A 142 -19.86 18.56 23.65
N TYR A 143 -19.95 17.96 24.85
CA TYR A 143 -21.22 17.46 25.38
C TYR A 143 -21.32 17.66 26.90
N GLY A 144 -22.40 18.27 27.35
CA GLY A 144 -22.68 18.50 28.77
C GLY A 144 -23.64 19.68 29.00
N ASP A 145 -23.74 20.08 30.27
CA ASP A 145 -24.63 21.17 30.72
C ASP A 145 -24.16 22.55 30.19
N THR A 146 -25.07 23.32 29.61
CA THR A 146 -24.83 24.66 29.04
C THR A 146 -24.60 25.75 30.08
N ASP A 147 -25.00 25.51 31.33
CA ASP A 147 -24.78 26.38 32.50
C ASP A 147 -23.66 25.84 33.41
N SER A 148 -22.61 25.27 32.82
CA SER A 148 -21.49 24.68 33.58
C SER A 148 -20.13 25.31 33.28
N THR A 149 -19.12 24.87 34.04
CA THR A 149 -17.70 25.19 33.79
C THR A 149 -17.24 24.78 32.38
N LEU A 150 -17.86 23.78 31.75
CA LEU A 150 -17.64 23.42 30.35
C LEU A 150 -18.05 24.57 29.42
N ALA A 151 -19.18 25.23 29.69
CA ALA A 151 -19.64 26.36 28.89
C ALA A 151 -18.74 27.59 29.04
N VAL A 152 -18.25 27.83 30.27
CA VAL A 152 -17.22 28.85 30.51
C VAL A 152 -15.94 28.54 29.74
N SER A 153 -15.53 27.26 29.70
CA SER A 153 -14.36 26.81 28.95
C SER A 153 -14.52 27.03 27.45
N PHE A 154 -15.66 26.62 26.89
CA PHE A 154 -15.95 26.76 25.48
C PHE A 154 -15.94 28.22 25.03
N ARG A 155 -16.63 29.10 25.77
CA ARG A 155 -16.61 30.55 25.52
C ARG A 155 -15.20 31.13 25.59
N ARG A 156 -14.39 30.65 26.53
CA ARG A 156 -12.97 31.05 26.67
C ARG A 156 -12.12 30.55 25.50
N TRP A 157 -12.31 29.32 25.04
CA TRP A 157 -11.59 28.76 23.89
C TRP A 157 -11.91 29.52 22.60
N GLN A 158 -13.19 29.83 22.39
CA GLN A 158 -13.63 30.67 21.28
C GLN A 158 -13.03 32.08 21.37
N SER A 159 -13.04 32.72 22.54
CA SER A 159 -12.48 34.07 22.71
C SER A 159 -10.96 34.14 22.57
N LEU A 160 -10.26 33.05 22.83
CA LEU A 160 -8.83 32.89 22.57
C LEU A 160 -8.52 32.56 21.10
N GLY A 161 -9.53 32.41 20.24
CA GLY A 161 -9.37 32.19 18.81
C GLY A 161 -9.00 30.75 18.44
N ILE A 162 -9.35 29.75 19.27
CA ILE A 162 -9.12 28.34 18.93
C ILE A 162 -9.96 27.94 17.71
N GLN A 163 -9.28 27.64 16.61
CA GLN A 163 -9.88 27.23 15.35
C GLN A 163 -10.03 25.71 15.28
N ARG A 164 -11.23 25.21 15.56
CA ARG A 164 -11.63 23.80 15.46
C ARG A 164 -13.04 23.68 14.88
N ILE A 165 -13.38 22.50 14.38
CA ILE A 165 -14.77 22.12 14.10
C ILE A 165 -15.36 21.60 15.40
N TRP A 166 -16.32 22.31 15.96
CA TRP A 166 -16.95 21.95 17.23
C TRP A 166 -18.19 21.12 16.94
N VAL A 167 -18.27 19.89 17.45
CA VAL A 167 -19.44 19.02 17.28
C VAL A 167 -20.20 18.96 18.60
N THR A 168 -21.47 19.36 18.63
CA THR A 168 -22.23 19.50 19.88
C THR A 168 -23.73 19.31 19.66
N THR A 169 -24.55 19.57 20.68
CA THR A 169 -26.02 19.57 20.59
C THR A 169 -26.57 20.99 20.39
N SER A 170 -27.79 21.09 19.87
CA SER A 170 -28.56 22.34 19.68
C SER A 170 -28.65 23.21 20.94
N GLN A 171 -28.56 22.63 22.13
CA GLN A 171 -28.58 23.36 23.40
C GLN A 171 -27.38 24.32 23.54
N TRP A 172 -26.28 24.03 22.83
CA TRP A 172 -25.06 24.83 22.82
C TRP A 172 -25.06 25.93 21.74
N ASP A 173 -26.19 26.18 21.08
CA ASP A 173 -26.42 27.19 20.04
C ASP A 173 -26.44 28.63 20.60
N VAL A 174 -25.54 28.93 21.53
CA VAL A 174 -25.35 30.27 22.08
C VAL A 174 -24.49 31.07 21.11
N ILE A 175 -25.14 31.87 20.28
CA ILE A 175 -24.50 32.95 19.53
C ILE A 175 -23.89 33.91 20.56
N THR A 176 -22.58 33.86 20.74
CA THR A 176 -21.90 34.71 21.73
C THR A 176 -21.78 36.13 21.19
N SER A 177 -22.54 37.07 21.75
CA SER A 177 -22.37 38.49 21.46
C SER A 177 -21.17 39.07 22.21
N LYS A 178 -20.32 39.81 21.48
CA LYS A 178 -19.69 41.11 21.86
C LYS A 178 -18.30 41.42 21.27
N ARG A 179 -17.67 40.61 20.40
CA ARG A 179 -16.42 41.05 19.71
C ARG A 179 -16.28 40.57 18.26
N ASP A 180 -15.44 41.31 17.53
CA ASP A 180 -15.08 41.11 16.12
C ASP A 180 -14.34 39.79 15.91
N PHE A 181 -15.05 38.75 15.47
CA PHE A 181 -14.44 37.51 14.99
C PHE A 181 -13.90 37.71 13.57
N GLN A 182 -12.69 37.23 13.28
CA GLN A 182 -12.16 37.17 11.91
C GLN A 182 -12.87 36.05 11.13
N LEU A 183 -13.35 36.39 9.94
CA LEU A 183 -14.12 35.53 9.05
C LEU A 183 -13.22 34.50 8.34
N ASN A 184 -12.85 33.42 9.03
CA ASN A 184 -12.23 32.26 8.38
C ASN A 184 -13.26 31.13 8.25
N SER A 185 -13.70 30.88 7.01
CA SER A 185 -14.83 30.02 6.62
C SER A 185 -14.59 28.50 6.73
N SER A 186 -13.52 28.05 7.38
CA SER A 186 -13.18 26.62 7.51
C SER A 186 -13.45 26.02 8.88
N HIS A 187 -13.77 26.83 9.88
CA HIS A 187 -13.98 26.41 11.27
C HIS A 187 -15.34 26.90 11.78
N GLY A 188 -16.21 25.97 12.18
CA GLY A 188 -17.58 26.26 12.62
C GLY A 188 -18.11 25.23 13.62
N THR A 189 -19.32 25.45 14.11
CA THR A 189 -19.99 24.52 15.04
C THR A 189 -21.03 23.68 14.28
N LEU A 190 -20.97 22.36 14.44
CA LEU A 190 -21.96 21.40 13.99
C LEU A 190 -22.82 21.00 15.19
N ALA A 191 -24.10 21.35 15.15
CA ALA A 191 -25.05 21.09 16.23
C ALA A 191 -26.10 20.07 15.81
N PHE A 192 -26.29 19.04 16.64
CA PHE A 192 -27.35 18.06 16.52
C PHE A 192 -28.56 18.53 17.34
N ALA A 193 -29.70 18.73 16.68
CA ALA A 193 -30.99 18.98 17.33
C ALA A 193 -31.90 17.77 17.14
N HIS A 194 -32.84 17.53 18.06
CA HIS A 194 -33.89 16.55 17.78
C HIS A 194 -34.77 17.04 16.63
N HIS A 195 -35.18 16.13 15.74
CA HIS A 195 -36.04 16.48 14.62
C HIS A 195 -37.43 16.87 15.14
N HIS A 196 -37.92 18.02 14.70
CA HIS A 196 -39.24 18.52 15.05
C HIS A 196 -39.94 19.12 13.82
N ALA A 197 -41.23 18.83 13.65
CA ALA A 197 -42.03 19.40 12.57
C ALA A 197 -42.27 20.91 12.78
N GLU A 198 -42.13 21.73 11.73
CA GLU A 198 -42.25 23.20 11.83
C GLU A 198 -43.65 23.64 12.32
N ILE A 199 -43.71 24.28 13.50
CA ILE A 199 -44.93 24.92 14.01
C ILE A 199 -45.10 26.30 13.36
N SER A 200 -45.71 26.32 12.17
CA SER A 200 -45.95 27.55 11.39
C SER A 200 -46.72 28.65 12.14
N SER A 201 -47.63 28.29 13.05
CA SER A 201 -48.41 29.23 13.85
C SER A 201 -47.57 30.06 14.82
N PHE A 202 -46.45 29.51 15.32
CA PHE A 202 -45.57 30.23 16.24
C PHE A 202 -44.72 31.27 15.54
N LYS A 203 -44.22 30.98 14.34
CA LYS A 203 -43.54 31.97 13.50
C LYS A 203 -44.43 33.19 13.27
N ILE A 204 -45.71 32.96 12.97
CA ILE A 204 -46.73 34.02 12.83
C ILE A 204 -46.96 34.73 14.18
N PHE A 205 -47.04 34.00 15.28
CA PHE A 205 -47.20 34.56 16.62
C PHE A 205 -46.04 35.49 17.01
N VAL A 206 -44.79 35.07 16.83
CA VAL A 206 -43.59 35.88 17.11
C VAL A 206 -43.53 37.11 16.19
N GLN A 207 -43.89 36.97 14.90
CA GLN A 207 -43.92 38.09 13.95
C GLN A 207 -45.02 39.12 14.27
N THR A 208 -46.14 38.67 14.83
CA THR A 208 -47.29 39.53 15.19
C THR A 208 -47.24 40.04 16.63
N LEU A 209 -46.28 39.57 17.43
CA LEU A 209 -46.02 39.99 18.80
C LEU A 209 -45.65 41.47 18.83
N ASN A 210 -46.61 42.30 19.24
CA ASN A 210 -46.48 43.75 19.30
C ASN A 210 -46.48 44.18 20.78
N SER A 211 -45.33 44.62 21.28
CA SER A 211 -45.11 44.90 22.71
C SER A 211 -45.93 46.04 23.28
N LEU A 212 -46.56 46.84 22.43
CA LEU A 212 -47.45 47.92 22.84
C LEU A 212 -48.86 47.44 23.21
N LYS A 213 -49.22 46.17 22.95
CA LYS A 213 -50.58 45.64 23.18
C LYS A 213 -50.73 44.79 24.45
N TYR A 214 -49.63 44.25 24.99
CA TYR A 214 -49.67 43.40 26.16
C TYR A 214 -49.31 44.20 27.41
N THR A 215 -50.24 44.27 28.36
CA THR A 215 -50.03 44.81 29.72
C THR A 215 -49.23 43.88 30.63
N ASP A 216 -48.79 42.74 30.11
CA ASP A 216 -48.09 41.70 30.88
C ASP A 216 -46.61 42.08 31.05
N GLU A 217 -46.25 42.43 32.28
CA GLU A 217 -44.94 42.95 32.70
C GLU A 217 -43.78 42.00 32.30
N TYR A 218 -44.07 40.70 32.19
CA TYR A 218 -43.10 39.67 31.84
C TYR A 218 -42.67 39.71 30.36
N LEU A 219 -43.62 39.90 29.44
CA LEU A 219 -43.35 40.02 28.00
C LEU A 219 -42.69 41.36 27.66
N ALA A 220 -43.04 42.41 28.40
CA ALA A 220 -42.33 43.68 28.33
C ALA A 220 -40.87 43.52 28.77
N SER A 221 -40.57 42.78 29.86
CA SER A 221 -39.19 42.62 30.34
C SER A 221 -38.24 41.90 29.36
N LEU A 222 -38.76 40.96 28.56
CA LEU A 222 -37.98 40.18 27.59
C LEU A 222 -37.47 41.02 26.41
N GLU A 223 -38.27 41.98 25.93
CA GLU A 223 -37.83 42.90 24.86
C GLU A 223 -36.81 43.93 25.36
N TRP A 224 -36.86 44.31 26.64
CA TRP A 224 -35.98 45.33 27.23
C TRP A 224 -34.54 44.84 27.46
N MET A 225 -34.33 43.54 27.76
CA MET A 225 -32.97 42.99 27.94
C MET A 225 -32.18 42.89 26.62
N ASN A 226 -32.85 42.79 25.48
CA ASN A 226 -32.21 42.62 24.17
C ASN A 226 -31.84 43.95 23.50
N LEU A 227 -32.43 45.07 23.94
CA LEU A 227 -32.11 46.41 23.46
C LEU A 227 -31.12 47.06 24.43
N ASN A 228 -29.84 47.19 24.04
CA ASN A 228 -28.80 47.91 24.79
C ASN A 228 -29.11 49.43 24.91
N CYS A 229 -30.19 49.81 25.58
CA CYS A 229 -30.46 51.19 25.96
C CYS A 229 -29.85 51.42 27.36
N GLU A 230 -28.85 52.29 27.45
CA GLU A 230 -28.32 52.75 28.74
C GLU A 230 -29.42 53.48 29.52
N LEU A 231 -29.71 53.00 30.74
CA LEU A 231 -30.47 53.77 31.71
C LEU A 231 -29.65 55.02 32.08
N SER A 232 -29.96 56.15 31.46
CA SER A 232 -29.69 57.45 32.08
C SER A 232 -30.95 57.87 32.83
N ASP A 233 -30.80 58.08 34.13
CA ASP A 233 -31.81 58.65 35.00
C ASP A 233 -32.26 60.01 34.46
N SER A 234 -33.45 60.06 33.86
CA SER A 234 -34.53 61.00 34.16
C SER A 234 -35.48 61.20 32.97
N LYS A 235 -36.78 61.01 33.25
CA LYS A 235 -37.95 61.47 32.45
C LYS A 235 -38.11 60.87 31.04
N CYS A 236 -38.47 59.59 30.96
CA CYS A 236 -39.01 59.01 29.73
C CYS A 236 -40.55 59.10 29.72
N LYS A 237 -41.09 60.22 29.23
CA LYS A 237 -42.54 60.40 28.96
C LYS A 237 -42.88 60.47 27.47
N THR A 238 -41.96 60.05 26.58
CA THR A 238 -42.18 60.13 25.14
C THR A 238 -41.55 58.93 24.41
N LEU A 239 -42.21 57.76 24.50
CA LEU A 239 -41.90 56.52 23.78
C LEU A 239 -42.20 56.60 22.26
N ARG A 240 -42.05 57.77 21.63
CA ARG A 240 -42.39 57.97 20.21
C ARG A 240 -41.16 58.11 19.30
N ASN A 241 -39.96 58.31 19.87
CA ASN A 241 -38.77 58.65 19.09
C ASN A 241 -37.68 57.56 19.07
N CYS A 242 -37.87 56.41 19.71
CA CYS A 242 -36.98 55.26 19.54
C CYS A 242 -37.55 54.29 18.50
N LEU A 243 -37.06 54.43 17.26
CA LEU A 243 -37.19 53.53 16.10
C LEU A 243 -38.52 53.51 15.33
N SER A 244 -38.39 53.52 13.99
CA SER A 244 -39.49 53.28 13.06
C SER A 244 -39.89 51.80 13.06
N ASN A 245 -41.16 51.48 12.77
CA ASN A 245 -41.66 50.09 12.74
C ASN A 245 -40.82 49.14 11.85
N ALA A 246 -40.19 49.65 10.80
CA ALA A 246 -39.36 48.86 9.88
C ALA A 246 -38.06 48.34 10.55
N SER A 247 -37.44 49.12 11.42
CA SER A 247 -36.24 48.71 12.15
C SER A 247 -36.52 47.72 13.28
N LEU A 248 -37.72 47.77 13.89
CA LEU A 248 -38.12 46.83 14.94
C LEU A 248 -38.36 45.42 14.37
N GLN A 249 -38.96 45.33 13.18
CA GLN A 249 -39.20 44.05 12.51
C GLN A 249 -37.88 43.40 12.08
N TRP A 250 -36.90 44.19 11.63
CA TRP A 250 -35.56 43.70 11.27
C TRP A 250 -34.74 43.27 12.51
N LEU A 251 -34.83 44.01 13.62
CA LEU A 251 -34.19 43.63 14.89
C LEU A 251 -34.81 42.37 15.51
N LYS A 252 -36.14 42.20 15.41
CA LYS A 252 -36.84 40.99 15.88
C LYS A 252 -36.40 39.74 15.13
N VAL A 253 -36.26 39.83 13.81
CA VAL A 253 -35.72 38.75 12.95
C VAL A 253 -34.27 38.40 13.30
N GLN A 254 -33.48 39.36 13.81
CA GLN A 254 -32.07 39.17 14.12
C GLN A 254 -31.78 38.72 15.55
N THR A 255 -32.70 38.96 16.49
CA THR A 255 -32.46 38.76 17.93
C THR A 255 -33.34 37.67 18.54
N LEU A 256 -34.46 37.33 17.90
CA LEU A 256 -35.32 36.21 18.29
C LEU A 256 -35.19 35.11 17.24
N ASP A 257 -34.79 33.92 17.67
CA ASP A 257 -34.93 32.74 16.82
C ASP A 257 -36.42 32.56 16.51
N MET A 258 -36.76 32.62 15.22
CA MET A 258 -38.13 32.44 14.76
C MET A 258 -38.54 30.96 14.72
N ALA A 259 -37.57 30.05 14.91
CA ALA A 259 -37.80 28.63 15.12
C ALA A 259 -37.95 28.32 16.61
N PHE A 260 -38.73 27.28 16.92
CA PHE A 260 -38.78 26.73 18.27
C PHE A 260 -37.43 26.10 18.63
N SER A 261 -36.93 26.37 19.84
CA SER A 261 -35.84 25.59 20.43
C SER A 261 -36.35 24.23 20.94
N ASP A 262 -35.45 23.27 21.12
CA ASP A 262 -35.75 21.95 21.70
C ASP A 262 -36.47 22.10 23.06
N ASP A 263 -35.98 22.99 23.93
CA ASP A 263 -36.62 23.31 25.22
C ASP A 263 -38.06 23.84 25.03
N SER A 264 -38.30 24.62 23.98
CA SER A 264 -39.63 25.16 23.69
C SER A 264 -40.57 24.06 23.16
N TYR A 265 -40.07 23.11 22.37
CA TYR A 265 -40.82 21.92 21.95
C TYR A 265 -41.17 21.01 23.13
N ASP A 266 -40.25 20.81 24.06
CA ASP A 266 -40.51 20.08 25.30
C ASP A 266 -41.66 20.71 26.08
N ILE A 267 -41.66 22.04 26.23
CA ILE A 267 -42.74 22.79 26.89
C ILE A 267 -44.06 22.61 26.14
N TYR A 268 -44.05 22.77 24.81
CA TYR A 268 -45.22 22.59 23.96
C TYR A 268 -45.85 21.19 24.15
N ASN A 269 -45.03 20.14 24.07
CA ASN A 269 -45.47 18.77 24.26
C ASN A 269 -45.92 18.49 25.70
N ALA A 270 -45.31 19.14 26.70
CA ALA A 270 -45.71 19.01 28.10
C ALA A 270 -47.14 19.49 28.31
N VAL A 271 -47.48 20.66 27.77
CA VAL A 271 -48.82 21.25 27.89
C VAL A 271 -49.87 20.34 27.26
N TYR A 272 -49.61 19.79 26.07
CA TYR A 272 -50.50 18.83 25.44
C TYR A 272 -50.61 17.52 26.23
N ALA A 273 -49.51 16.99 26.76
CA ALA A 273 -49.53 15.76 27.54
C ALA A 273 -50.41 15.91 28.80
N VAL A 274 -50.34 17.05 29.47
CA VAL A 274 -51.22 17.37 30.59
C VAL A 274 -52.67 17.49 30.15
N ALA A 275 -52.94 18.19 29.05
CA ALA A 275 -54.29 18.37 28.53
C ALA A 275 -54.94 17.02 28.16
N HIS A 276 -54.20 16.14 27.47
CA HIS A 276 -54.65 14.79 27.15
C HIS A 276 -54.89 13.94 28.40
N ALA A 277 -53.97 13.96 29.37
CA ALA A 277 -54.14 13.20 30.62
C ALA A 277 -55.37 13.67 31.42
N LEU A 278 -55.62 14.99 31.49
CA LEU A 278 -56.81 15.54 32.12
C LEU A 278 -58.07 15.19 31.35
N HIS A 279 -58.05 15.27 30.01
CA HIS A 279 -59.19 14.94 29.17
C HIS A 279 -59.64 13.49 29.36
N GLU A 280 -58.71 12.54 29.31
CA GLU A 280 -58.99 11.11 29.57
C GLU A 280 -59.51 10.88 31.00
N MET A 281 -58.92 11.56 31.98
CA MET A 281 -59.38 11.50 33.36
C MET A 281 -60.83 12.00 33.50
N PHE A 282 -61.19 13.09 32.82
CA PHE A 282 -62.55 13.62 32.84
C PHE A 282 -63.53 12.72 32.11
N LEU A 283 -63.18 12.17 30.94
CA LEU A 283 -64.03 11.24 30.19
C LEU A 283 -64.41 10.01 31.02
N GLN A 284 -63.48 9.41 31.78
CA GLN A 284 -63.79 8.29 32.67
C GLN A 284 -64.62 8.68 33.91
N GLN A 285 -64.70 9.97 34.24
CA GLN A 285 -65.42 10.47 35.41
C GLN A 285 -66.86 10.92 35.08
N VAL A 286 -67.22 11.02 33.79
CA VAL A 286 -68.58 11.37 33.34
C VAL A 286 -69.63 10.31 33.74
N ASP A 287 -69.24 9.06 33.99
CA ASP A 287 -70.16 8.01 34.48
C ASP A 287 -70.52 8.13 35.98
N ASN A 288 -69.88 9.04 36.74
CA ASN A 288 -70.18 9.30 38.15
C ASN A 288 -70.04 10.80 38.47
N TRP A 289 -70.97 11.60 37.94
CA TRP A 289 -71.02 13.04 38.17
C TRP A 289 -71.50 13.40 39.59
N LYS A 290 -70.59 13.33 40.56
CA LYS A 290 -70.63 14.16 41.77
C LYS A 290 -69.23 14.73 41.99
N GLY A 291 -69.15 16.07 41.89
CA GLY A 291 -67.91 16.84 41.91
C GLY A 291 -66.95 16.40 43.01
N TYR A 292 -65.77 15.93 42.60
CA TYR A 292 -64.64 15.67 43.48
C TYR A 292 -63.35 16.02 42.74
N TYR A 293 -62.52 16.80 43.44
CA TYR A 293 -61.16 17.22 43.15
C TYR A 293 -60.35 16.21 42.32
N ALA A 294 -59.61 16.72 41.33
CA ALA A 294 -58.61 15.95 40.60
C ALA A 294 -57.59 15.35 41.58
N ASN A 295 -57.70 14.06 41.87
CA ASN A 295 -56.74 13.38 42.74
C ASN A 295 -55.43 13.18 41.97
N CYS A 296 -54.33 13.75 42.46
CA CYS A 296 -53.00 13.69 41.83
C CYS A 296 -52.54 12.25 41.55
N SER A 297 -52.94 11.28 42.38
CA SER A 297 -52.64 9.87 42.16
C SER A 297 -53.36 9.29 40.94
N LYS A 298 -54.59 9.73 40.65
CA LYS A 298 -55.31 9.35 39.43
C LYS A 298 -54.64 9.98 38.21
N LEU A 299 -54.37 11.29 38.25
CA LEU A 299 -53.71 12.01 37.16
C LEU A 299 -52.34 11.40 36.82
N HIS A 300 -51.57 10.99 37.83
CA HIS A 300 -50.31 10.27 37.65
C HIS A 300 -50.47 9.00 36.79
N SER A 301 -51.53 8.22 37.04
CA SER A 301 -51.75 6.96 36.33
C SER A 301 -52.18 7.16 34.87
N PHE A 302 -52.93 8.23 34.57
CA PHE A 302 -53.26 8.64 33.20
C PHE A 302 -52.05 9.23 32.47
N LEU A 303 -51.33 10.16 33.11
CA LEU A 303 -50.16 10.79 32.54
C LEU A 303 -49.11 9.75 32.13
N LYS A 304 -48.87 8.74 32.98
CA LYS A 304 -47.94 7.64 32.68
C LYS A 304 -48.30 6.83 31.42
N LYS A 305 -49.58 6.73 31.09
CA LYS A 305 -50.11 5.95 29.95
C LYS A 305 -50.39 6.82 28.72
N THR A 306 -50.17 8.12 28.82
CA THR A 306 -50.52 9.07 27.77
C THR A 306 -49.57 8.89 26.58
N SER A 307 -50.17 8.59 25.42
CA SER A 307 -49.51 8.50 24.13
C SER A 307 -50.42 9.13 23.09
N PHE A 308 -49.95 10.14 22.38
CA PHE A 308 -50.75 10.88 21.41
C PHE A 308 -49.88 11.41 20.28
N ILE A 309 -50.53 11.86 19.21
CA ILE A 309 -49.89 12.59 18.12
C ILE A 309 -50.22 14.06 18.33
N ASN A 310 -49.20 14.91 18.45
CA ASN A 310 -49.38 16.34 18.62
C ASN A 310 -49.94 16.97 17.32
N PRO A 311 -50.42 18.23 17.34
CA PRO A 311 -51.01 18.86 16.15
C PRO A 311 -50.07 19.01 14.94
N VAL A 312 -48.75 18.86 15.12
CA VAL A 312 -47.77 18.91 14.03
C VAL A 312 -47.36 17.52 13.52
N GLY A 313 -47.91 16.44 14.08
CA GLY A 313 -47.73 15.07 13.60
C GLY A 313 -46.73 14.25 14.41
N ASP A 314 -46.10 14.81 15.44
CA ASP A 314 -45.10 14.09 16.24
C ASP A 314 -45.76 13.20 17.30
N ARG A 315 -45.21 12.01 17.50
CA ARG A 315 -45.65 11.08 18.53
C ARG A 315 -45.03 11.46 19.88
N VAL A 316 -45.86 11.83 20.85
CA VAL A 316 -45.46 12.08 22.24
C VAL A 316 -45.85 10.89 23.09
N ASN A 317 -44.89 10.31 23.82
CA ASN A 317 -45.12 9.16 24.68
C ASN A 317 -44.53 9.39 26.08
N MET A 318 -45.39 9.35 27.09
CA MET A 318 -44.99 9.54 28.48
C MET A 318 -44.43 8.25 29.13
N ASN A 319 -44.60 7.10 28.47
CA ASN A 319 -44.02 5.84 28.90
C ASN A 319 -42.56 5.72 28.46
N GLN A 320 -41.64 6.22 29.30
CA GLN A 320 -40.20 6.25 29.05
C GLN A 320 -39.52 4.86 28.85
N LYS A 321 -40.25 3.74 29.03
CA LYS A 321 -39.73 2.38 28.79
C LYS A 321 -39.81 1.96 27.33
N GLU A 322 -40.69 2.57 26.53
CA GLU A 322 -40.79 2.27 25.11
C GLU A 322 -39.70 3.02 24.36
N LYS A 323 -38.95 2.31 23.50
CA LYS A 323 -37.95 2.94 22.64
C LYS A 323 -38.66 3.77 21.59
N ILE A 324 -38.53 5.08 21.69
CA ILE A 324 -38.88 6.00 20.60
C ILE A 324 -37.71 5.99 19.62
N GLN A 325 -38.02 5.90 18.34
CA GLN A 325 -37.03 5.94 17.28
C GLN A 325 -36.64 7.41 17.06
N GLU A 326 -35.38 7.74 17.33
CA GLU A 326 -34.89 9.12 17.33
C GLU A 326 -34.44 9.55 15.94
N GLU A 327 -34.73 10.81 15.62
CA GLU A 327 -34.29 11.52 14.43
C GLU A 327 -33.62 12.83 14.85
N TYR A 328 -32.56 13.22 14.15
CA TYR A 328 -31.80 14.43 14.45
C TYR A 328 -31.61 15.28 13.20
N ASP A 329 -31.79 16.57 13.37
CA ASP A 329 -31.38 17.57 12.39
C ASP A 329 -29.96 18.04 12.69
N ILE A 330 -29.13 18.15 11.65
CA ILE A 330 -27.75 18.57 11.76
C ILE A 330 -27.63 19.99 11.21
N PHE A 331 -27.22 20.91 12.07
CA PHE A 331 -27.04 22.31 11.73
C PHE A 331 -25.57 22.69 11.73
N GLN A 332 -25.20 23.56 10.81
CA GLN A 332 -23.95 24.29 10.84
C GLN A 332 -24.21 25.72 11.29
N ILE A 333 -23.48 26.15 12.32
CA ILE A 333 -23.62 27.46 12.96
C ILE A 333 -22.35 28.27 12.70
N TRP A 334 -22.55 29.46 12.12
CA TRP A 334 -21.53 30.46 11.87
C TRP A 334 -21.74 31.67 12.77
N ASN A 335 -20.67 32.11 13.44
CA ASN A 335 -20.67 33.35 14.19
C ASN A 335 -19.98 34.43 13.35
N PHE A 336 -20.76 35.37 12.81
CA PHE A 336 -20.25 36.55 12.13
C PHE A 336 -19.89 37.64 13.15
N PRO A 337 -19.01 38.60 12.78
CA PRO A 337 -18.75 39.78 13.60
C PRO A 337 -20.05 40.48 14.02
N TYR A 338 -20.02 41.16 15.16
CA TYR A 338 -21.17 41.87 15.76
C TYR A 338 -22.30 40.97 16.30
N GLY A 339 -22.07 39.66 16.46
CA GLY A 339 -23.03 38.74 17.08
C GLY A 339 -24.14 38.26 16.13
N LEU A 340 -23.91 38.37 14.82
CA LEU A 340 -24.80 37.79 13.81
C LEU A 340 -24.49 36.30 13.68
N GLY A 341 -25.35 35.44 14.23
CA GLY A 341 -25.25 33.99 14.02
C GLY A 341 -26.07 33.56 12.81
N LEU A 342 -25.53 32.66 11.98
CA LEU A 342 -26.30 32.00 10.92
C LEU A 342 -26.31 30.49 11.17
N LYS A 343 -27.51 29.94 11.30
CA LYS A 343 -27.77 28.52 11.48
C LYS A 343 -28.37 27.95 10.20
N ILE A 344 -27.68 27.00 9.57
CA ILE A 344 -28.09 26.35 8.32
C ILE A 344 -28.24 24.86 8.58
N LYS A 345 -29.38 24.28 8.19
CA LYS A 345 -29.57 22.82 8.20
C LYS A 345 -28.78 22.19 7.07
N ILE A 346 -27.85 21.30 7.40
CA ILE A 346 -26.95 20.63 6.45
C ILE A 346 -27.22 19.14 6.33
N GLY A 347 -28.10 18.58 7.16
CA GLY A 347 -28.44 17.17 7.07
C GLY A 347 -29.43 16.71 8.12
N GLU A 348 -29.76 15.42 8.03
CA GLU A 348 -30.70 14.71 8.87
C GLU A 348 -30.14 13.32 9.18
N PHE A 349 -30.37 12.83 10.39
CA PHE A 349 -30.06 11.47 10.80
C PHE A 349 -31.33 10.79 11.29
N SER A 350 -31.58 9.59 10.79
CA SER A 350 -32.77 8.82 11.16
C SER A 350 -32.43 7.36 11.38
N THR A 351 -32.83 6.84 12.53
CA THR A 351 -32.63 5.44 12.89
C THR A 351 -33.60 4.49 12.17
N TYR A 352 -34.55 5.01 11.36
CA TYR A 352 -35.48 4.22 10.54
C TYR A 352 -34.80 3.50 9.37
N PHE A 353 -33.68 4.03 8.88
CA PHE A 353 -32.98 3.46 7.74
C PHE A 353 -31.97 2.38 8.15
N PRO A 354 -31.67 1.42 7.26
CA PRO A 354 -30.64 0.41 7.50
C PRO A 354 -29.25 1.05 7.66
N HIS A 355 -28.36 0.36 8.38
CA HIS A 355 -26.98 0.80 8.61
C HIS A 355 -26.29 1.23 7.30
N GLY A 356 -25.62 2.39 7.33
CA GLY A 356 -24.98 3.01 6.16
C GLY A 356 -25.88 3.96 5.35
N LYS A 357 -27.19 4.02 5.64
CA LYS A 357 -28.14 4.99 5.03
C LYS A 357 -28.87 5.85 6.06
N GLN A 358 -28.40 5.84 7.31
CA GLN A 358 -29.04 6.53 8.43
C GLN A 358 -28.79 8.04 8.41
N LEU A 359 -27.69 8.48 7.80
CA LEU A 359 -27.31 9.88 7.69
C LEU A 359 -27.55 10.37 6.26
N HIS A 360 -28.24 11.50 6.12
CA HIS A 360 -28.43 12.21 4.88
C HIS A 360 -27.86 13.63 5.01
N LEU A 361 -26.94 14.01 4.13
CA LEU A 361 -26.35 15.36 4.11
C LEU A 361 -26.73 16.07 2.81
N TYR A 362 -27.04 17.36 2.90
CA TYR A 362 -27.33 18.23 1.77
C TYR A 362 -26.01 18.86 1.28
N GLU A 363 -25.37 18.24 0.28
CA GLU A 363 -24.05 18.66 -0.23
C GLU A 363 -24.02 20.11 -0.73
N ASP A 364 -25.11 20.56 -1.35
CA ASP A 364 -25.30 21.93 -1.83
C ASP A 364 -25.31 22.95 -0.68
N MET A 365 -25.95 22.61 0.44
CA MET A 365 -25.98 23.45 1.63
C MET A 365 -24.61 23.50 2.32
N ILE A 366 -23.85 22.40 2.29
CA ILE A 366 -22.46 22.35 2.80
C ILE A 366 -21.55 23.22 1.92
N GLU A 367 -21.62 23.08 0.60
CA GLU A 367 -20.83 23.89 -0.33
C GLU A 367 -21.14 25.39 -0.17
N GLN A 368 -22.42 25.74 0.00
CA GLN A 368 -22.86 27.11 0.24
C GLN A 368 -22.40 27.66 1.60
N SER A 369 -22.25 26.82 2.62
CA SER A 369 -21.88 27.23 3.97
C SER A 369 -20.37 27.37 4.18
N THR A 370 -19.56 26.48 3.62
CA THR A 370 -18.08 26.45 3.80
C THR A 370 -17.30 27.04 2.62
N GLY A 371 -17.94 27.18 1.45
CA GLY A 371 -17.28 27.51 0.19
C GLY A 371 -16.50 26.33 -0.43
N SER A 372 -16.62 25.13 0.13
CA SER A 372 -15.95 23.90 -0.32
C SER A 372 -16.82 22.68 -0.04
N ARG A 373 -16.94 21.76 -0.99
CA ARG A 373 -17.62 20.47 -0.76
C ARG A 373 -16.91 19.58 0.27
N GLN A 374 -15.65 19.86 0.59
CA GLN A 374 -14.85 19.06 1.51
C GLN A 374 -14.61 19.81 2.82
N MET A 375 -15.02 19.17 3.92
CA MET A 375 -14.67 19.58 5.28
C MET A 375 -13.18 19.28 5.57
N PRO A 376 -12.52 20.06 6.44
CA PRO A 376 -11.15 19.78 6.88
C PRO A 376 -10.98 18.33 7.38
N HIS A 377 -9.92 17.65 6.93
CA HIS A 377 -9.61 16.30 7.39
C HIS A 377 -9.18 16.31 8.87
N SER A 378 -9.59 15.29 9.61
CA SER A 378 -9.15 15.05 11.00
C SER A 378 -8.69 13.61 11.13
N VAL A 379 -7.43 13.37 10.76
CA VAL A 379 -6.79 12.06 10.79
C VAL A 379 -5.49 12.08 11.59
N CYS A 380 -5.16 10.97 12.25
CA CYS A 380 -3.94 10.90 13.07
C CYS A 380 -2.68 10.78 12.19
N SER A 381 -2.74 9.83 11.24
CA SER A 381 -1.67 9.53 10.29
C SER A 381 -2.21 9.64 8.87
N ALA A 382 -1.38 10.13 7.97
CA ALA A 382 -1.68 10.10 6.54
C ALA A 382 -1.63 8.65 6.01
N ASP A 383 -2.34 8.39 4.92
CA ASP A 383 -2.34 7.08 4.27
C ASP A 383 -0.95 6.70 3.75
N CYS A 384 -0.54 5.46 3.96
CA CYS A 384 0.71 4.95 3.41
C CYS A 384 0.52 4.64 1.92
N GLY A 385 1.26 5.34 1.07
CA GLY A 385 1.27 5.08 -0.36
C GLY A 385 1.90 3.72 -0.73
N PRO A 386 1.79 3.29 -1.99
CA PRO A 386 2.47 2.10 -2.50
C PRO A 386 3.97 2.14 -2.21
N GLY A 387 4.56 0.98 -1.91
CA GLY A 387 5.96 0.85 -1.49
C GLY A 387 6.20 1.00 0.01
N PHE A 388 5.18 1.42 0.77
CA PHE A 388 5.24 1.56 2.22
C PHE A 388 4.27 0.60 2.91
N ARG A 389 4.62 0.21 4.14
CA ARG A 389 3.77 -0.53 5.08
C ARG A 389 3.56 0.26 6.37
N LYS A 390 2.45 -0.03 7.05
CA LYS A 390 2.13 0.54 8.36
C LYS A 390 3.00 -0.07 9.45
N ILE A 391 3.45 0.76 10.39
CA ILE A 391 4.07 0.34 11.64
C ILE A 391 3.29 0.94 12.80
N TRP A 392 2.82 0.06 13.67
CA TRP A 392 2.15 0.40 14.92
C TRP A 392 3.18 0.65 16.02
N GLN A 393 3.17 1.84 16.62
CA GLN A 393 4.02 2.16 17.75
C GLN A 393 3.37 1.78 19.07
N GLN A 394 4.13 1.17 19.97
CA GLN A 394 3.64 0.77 21.28
C GLN A 394 3.33 2.00 22.13
N GLY A 395 2.06 2.13 22.55
CA GLY A 395 1.58 3.26 23.36
C GLY A 395 0.79 4.32 22.57
N MET A 396 0.72 4.24 21.24
CA MET A 396 -0.17 5.08 20.43
C MET A 396 -1.55 4.44 20.22
N ALA A 397 -2.54 5.26 19.86
CA ALA A 397 -3.89 4.79 19.53
C ALA A 397 -3.90 3.99 18.22
N ALA A 398 -4.87 3.08 18.07
CA ALA A 398 -5.00 2.19 16.90
C ALA A 398 -5.28 2.90 15.56
N CYS A 399 -5.47 4.22 15.55
CA CYS A 399 -5.62 5.02 14.32
C CYS A 399 -4.30 5.69 13.90
N CYS A 400 -3.27 5.62 14.74
CA CYS A 400 -1.99 6.27 14.53
C CYS A 400 -0.93 5.23 14.19
N PHE A 401 -0.33 5.38 13.02
CA PHE A 401 0.73 4.53 12.51
C PHE A 401 1.76 5.36 11.74
N ASP A 402 2.96 4.82 11.61
CA ASP A 402 3.99 5.38 10.74
C ASP A 402 4.09 4.58 9.45
N CYS A 403 4.45 5.25 8.35
CA CYS A 403 4.73 4.60 7.08
C CYS A 403 6.22 4.30 6.97
N SER A 404 6.55 3.02 6.81
CA SER A 404 7.93 2.55 6.60
C SER A 404 8.07 1.92 5.21
N PRO A 405 9.21 2.09 4.53
CA PRO A 405 9.43 1.44 3.24
C PRO A 405 9.45 -0.08 3.42
N CYS A 406 9.03 -0.80 2.38
CA CYS A 406 9.07 -2.25 2.38
C CYS A 406 10.52 -2.79 2.54
N PRO A 407 10.69 -4.00 3.09
CA PRO A 407 11.98 -4.68 3.08
C PRO A 407 12.49 -4.99 1.67
N GLN A 408 13.76 -5.39 1.55
CA GLN A 408 14.34 -5.77 0.26
C GLN A 408 13.57 -6.95 -0.37
N ASN A 409 13.32 -6.84 -1.67
CA ASN A 409 12.57 -7.80 -2.48
C ASN A 409 11.11 -8.03 -2.06
N GLU A 410 10.55 -7.12 -1.27
CA GLU A 410 9.13 -7.06 -0.95
C GLU A 410 8.50 -5.81 -1.54
N VAL A 411 7.22 -5.89 -1.88
CA VAL A 411 6.46 -4.82 -2.50
C VAL A 411 5.12 -4.59 -1.82
N SER A 412 4.64 -3.35 -1.91
CA SER A 412 3.29 -2.94 -1.53
C SER A 412 2.66 -2.22 -2.72
N ASN A 413 1.68 -2.85 -3.36
CA ASN A 413 0.97 -2.31 -4.52
C ASN A 413 -0.22 -1.42 -4.14
N GLU A 414 -0.82 -1.68 -2.99
CA GLU A 414 -2.00 -0.99 -2.48
C GLU A 414 -1.62 0.05 -1.41
N THR A 415 -2.50 1.04 -1.21
CA THR A 415 -2.38 1.97 -0.10
C THR A 415 -2.70 1.27 1.21
N ASN A 416 -2.04 1.68 2.29
CA ASN A 416 -2.39 1.28 3.66
C ASN A 416 -2.22 -0.22 4.00
N MET A 417 -1.28 -0.90 3.33
CA MET A 417 -0.92 -2.29 3.61
C MET A 417 -0.24 -2.47 4.98
N ASP A 418 -0.65 -3.50 5.73
CA ASP A 418 -0.01 -3.88 7.00
C ASP A 418 1.31 -4.63 6.76
N ASN A 419 1.36 -5.49 5.75
CA ASN A 419 2.53 -6.29 5.41
C ASN A 419 2.85 -6.19 3.91
N CYS A 420 4.14 -6.13 3.59
CA CYS A 420 4.60 -6.20 2.22
C CYS A 420 4.61 -7.65 1.72
N VAL A 421 4.51 -7.82 0.41
CA VAL A 421 4.48 -9.13 -0.26
C VAL A 421 5.81 -9.36 -0.96
N ARG A 422 6.42 -10.53 -0.76
CA ARG A 422 7.68 -10.89 -1.40
C ARG A 422 7.50 -11.19 -2.89
N CYS A 423 8.38 -10.65 -3.73
CA CYS A 423 8.36 -10.93 -5.17
C CYS A 423 8.71 -12.40 -5.47
N PRO A 424 8.11 -13.00 -6.51
CA PRO A 424 8.51 -14.31 -7.04
C PRO A 424 9.98 -14.39 -7.44
N GLU A 425 10.57 -15.59 -7.45
CA GLU A 425 12.01 -15.81 -7.71
C GLU A 425 12.48 -15.34 -9.10
N ASP A 426 11.59 -15.34 -10.09
CA ASP A 426 11.84 -14.85 -11.47
C ASP A 426 11.81 -13.31 -11.56
N GLN A 427 11.40 -12.63 -10.49
CA GLN A 427 11.18 -11.19 -10.44
C GLN A 427 11.95 -10.56 -9.28
N TYR A 428 12.04 -9.24 -9.30
CA TYR A 428 12.63 -8.46 -8.21
C TYR A 428 11.81 -7.19 -7.99
N ALA A 429 11.79 -6.69 -6.75
CA ALA A 429 11.13 -5.43 -6.42
C ALA A 429 11.80 -4.25 -7.14
N ASN A 430 11.01 -3.34 -7.70
CA ASN A 430 11.52 -2.10 -8.27
C ASN A 430 12.06 -1.15 -7.18
N ARG A 431 12.73 -0.05 -7.59
CA ARG A 431 13.31 0.93 -6.65
C ARG A 431 12.30 1.55 -5.68
N GLU A 432 11.07 1.75 -6.13
CA GLU A 432 9.99 2.30 -5.31
C GLU A 432 9.24 1.21 -4.52
N GLN A 433 9.61 -0.06 -4.67
CA GLN A 433 9.00 -1.22 -3.99
C GLN A 433 7.48 -1.32 -4.16
N ASN A 434 6.95 -0.83 -5.28
CA ASN A 434 5.52 -0.86 -5.59
C ASN A 434 5.15 -1.96 -6.60
N ARG A 435 6.13 -2.55 -7.30
CA ARG A 435 5.90 -3.62 -8.29
C ARG A 435 7.08 -4.57 -8.40
N CYS A 436 6.78 -5.81 -8.77
CA CYS A 436 7.77 -6.79 -9.16
C CYS A 436 8.10 -6.64 -10.66
N ILE A 437 9.39 -6.67 -11.00
CA ILE A 437 9.93 -6.55 -12.35
C ILE A 437 10.63 -7.86 -12.71
N PRO A 438 10.43 -8.43 -13.91
CA PRO A 438 11.17 -9.63 -14.33
C PRO A 438 12.67 -9.35 -14.42
N LYS A 439 13.49 -10.28 -13.90
CA LYS A 439 14.94 -10.18 -13.98
C LYS A 439 15.41 -10.38 -15.44
N ALA A 440 16.45 -9.67 -15.87
CA ALA A 440 16.94 -9.71 -17.26
C ALA A 440 17.84 -10.92 -17.54
N VAL A 441 17.68 -11.54 -18.71
CA VAL A 441 18.46 -12.72 -19.13
C VAL A 441 19.82 -12.32 -19.74
N ILE A 442 20.93 -12.91 -19.29
CA ILE A 442 22.28 -12.64 -19.82
C ILE A 442 22.87 -13.86 -20.56
N PHE A 443 23.17 -13.69 -21.85
CA PHE A 443 23.87 -14.65 -22.72
C PHE A 443 24.91 -13.92 -23.61
N LEU A 444 25.79 -14.67 -24.29
CA LEU A 444 26.74 -14.10 -25.27
C LEU A 444 26.01 -13.86 -26.60
N ASP A 445 25.59 -12.61 -26.83
CA ASP A 445 24.85 -12.22 -28.02
C ASP A 445 25.80 -11.82 -29.17
N TYR A 446 25.40 -12.12 -30.42
CA TYR A 446 26.07 -11.65 -31.64
C TYR A 446 26.12 -10.13 -31.74
N LYS A 447 25.18 -9.43 -31.09
CA LYS A 447 25.13 -7.96 -31.06
C LYS A 447 26.22 -7.34 -30.19
N GLU A 448 26.83 -8.11 -29.29
CA GLU A 448 27.86 -7.61 -28.39
C GLU A 448 29.23 -7.62 -29.07
N PRO A 449 30.12 -6.65 -28.76
CA PRO A 449 31.39 -6.50 -29.46
C PRO A 449 32.29 -7.73 -29.35
N LEU A 450 32.32 -8.38 -28.17
CA LEU A 450 33.10 -9.61 -27.96
C LEU A 450 32.50 -10.81 -28.70
N GLY A 451 31.17 -10.98 -28.68
CA GLY A 451 30.49 -12.07 -29.40
C GLY A 451 30.70 -11.96 -30.91
N MET A 452 30.57 -10.74 -31.45
CA MET A 452 30.82 -10.43 -32.86
C MET A 452 32.28 -10.71 -33.27
N ALA A 453 33.24 -10.28 -32.45
CA ALA A 453 34.67 -10.50 -32.73
C ALA A 453 35.02 -12.00 -32.76
N LEU A 454 34.53 -12.79 -31.80
CA LEU A 454 34.77 -14.23 -31.75
C LEU A 454 34.16 -14.95 -32.97
N ALA A 455 32.92 -14.61 -33.34
CA ALA A 455 32.26 -15.18 -34.51
C ALA A 455 33.02 -14.86 -35.82
N LEU A 456 33.48 -13.62 -35.97
CA LEU A 456 34.26 -13.20 -37.13
C LEU A 456 35.59 -13.96 -37.20
N MET A 457 36.32 -14.08 -36.09
CA MET A 457 37.57 -14.85 -36.04
C MET A 457 37.35 -16.32 -36.41
N ALA A 458 36.29 -16.95 -35.92
CA ALA A 458 35.94 -18.33 -36.26
C ALA A 458 35.71 -18.51 -37.78
N LEU A 459 34.95 -17.60 -38.40
CA LEU A 459 34.70 -17.62 -39.84
C LEU A 459 35.97 -17.36 -40.65
N CYS A 460 36.80 -16.39 -40.24
CA CYS A 460 38.07 -16.10 -40.90
C CYS A 460 39.03 -17.29 -40.85
N PHE A 461 39.21 -17.94 -39.70
CA PHE A 461 40.08 -19.12 -39.59
C PHE A 461 39.52 -20.33 -40.34
N SER A 462 38.21 -20.54 -40.35
CA SER A 462 37.56 -21.57 -41.16
C SER A 462 37.78 -21.35 -42.66
N ALA A 463 37.58 -20.12 -43.14
CA ALA A 463 37.83 -19.74 -44.52
C ALA A 463 39.32 -19.91 -44.91
N PHE A 464 40.23 -19.45 -44.05
CA PHE A 464 41.67 -19.63 -44.26
C PHE A 464 42.07 -21.12 -44.32
N THR A 465 41.52 -21.95 -43.44
CA THR A 465 41.78 -23.40 -43.45
C THR A 465 41.23 -24.06 -44.72
N THR A 466 40.08 -23.62 -45.22
CA THR A 466 39.50 -24.07 -46.48
C THR A 466 40.39 -23.71 -47.68
N VAL A 467 40.96 -22.50 -47.69
CA VAL A 467 41.95 -22.09 -48.71
C VAL A 467 43.19 -22.99 -48.65
N VAL A 468 43.71 -23.26 -47.46
CA VAL A 468 44.85 -24.18 -47.27
C VAL A 468 44.52 -25.59 -47.79
N LEU A 469 43.33 -26.12 -47.49
CA LEU A 469 42.86 -27.38 -48.04
C LEU A 469 42.80 -27.35 -49.57
N GLY A 470 42.27 -26.28 -50.16
CA GLY A 470 42.24 -26.08 -51.61
C GLY A 470 43.65 -26.08 -52.24
N VAL A 471 44.64 -25.46 -51.60
CA VAL A 471 46.04 -25.47 -52.05
C VAL A 471 46.62 -26.89 -52.03
N PHE A 472 46.36 -27.65 -50.96
CA PHE A 472 46.82 -29.04 -50.80
C PHE A 472 46.11 -30.03 -51.74
N VAL A 473 44.87 -29.76 -52.14
CA VAL A 473 44.15 -30.55 -53.17
C VAL A 473 44.67 -30.20 -54.56
N LYS A 474 44.86 -28.91 -54.87
CA LYS A 474 45.37 -28.46 -56.18
C LYS A 474 46.80 -28.96 -56.45
N HIS A 475 47.67 -28.96 -55.44
CA HIS A 475 49.07 -29.40 -55.55
C HIS A 475 49.27 -30.83 -55.06
N HIS A 476 48.24 -31.67 -55.19
CA HIS A 476 48.26 -33.02 -54.65
C HIS A 476 49.47 -33.85 -55.16
N ASP A 477 49.83 -33.73 -56.44
CA ASP A 477 50.91 -34.52 -57.04
C ASP A 477 52.33 -34.04 -56.65
N THR A 478 52.46 -32.97 -55.86
CA THR A 478 53.77 -32.48 -55.42
C THR A 478 54.40 -33.45 -54.41
N PRO A 479 55.75 -33.66 -54.47
CA PRO A 479 56.43 -34.58 -53.56
C PRO A 479 56.30 -34.17 -52.09
N ILE A 480 56.02 -32.89 -51.81
CA ILE A 480 55.78 -32.36 -50.46
C ILE A 480 54.45 -32.87 -49.87
N VAL A 481 53.38 -32.88 -50.67
CA VAL A 481 52.06 -33.37 -50.23
C VAL A 481 52.05 -34.90 -50.14
N LYS A 482 52.68 -35.58 -51.11
CA LYS A 482 52.77 -37.04 -51.15
C LYS A 482 53.64 -37.63 -50.02
N ALA A 483 54.75 -36.99 -49.66
CA ALA A 483 55.60 -37.41 -48.54
C ALA A 483 54.92 -37.22 -47.17
N ASN A 484 53.90 -36.36 -47.11
CA ASN A 484 53.18 -35.97 -45.90
C ASN A 484 51.80 -36.64 -45.78
N ASN A 485 51.70 -37.91 -46.21
CA ASN A 485 50.50 -38.75 -46.15
C ASN A 485 49.18 -37.95 -46.35
N GLN A 486 48.89 -37.67 -47.62
CA GLN A 486 47.79 -36.81 -48.09
C GLN A 486 46.48 -37.02 -47.32
N ASN A 487 46.07 -38.28 -47.09
CA ASN A 487 44.81 -38.61 -46.44
C ASN A 487 44.74 -38.07 -45.00
N LEU A 488 45.81 -38.19 -44.21
CA LEU A 488 45.85 -37.68 -42.83
C LEU A 488 45.84 -36.14 -42.81
N SER A 489 46.54 -35.52 -43.76
CA SER A 489 46.56 -34.06 -43.88
C SER A 489 45.18 -33.50 -44.26
N TYR A 490 44.42 -34.19 -45.11
CA TYR A 490 43.02 -33.82 -45.43
C TYR A 490 42.07 -34.01 -44.27
N ILE A 491 42.13 -35.15 -43.58
CA ILE A 491 41.31 -35.39 -42.38
C ILE A 491 41.57 -34.30 -41.35
N LEU A 492 42.84 -33.96 -41.09
CA LEU A 492 43.20 -32.92 -40.13
C LEU A 492 42.67 -31.53 -40.52
N LEU A 493 42.81 -31.13 -41.79
CA LEU A 493 42.30 -29.83 -42.27
C LEU A 493 40.78 -29.75 -42.21
N ILE A 494 40.08 -30.82 -42.62
CA ILE A 494 38.62 -30.90 -42.53
C ILE A 494 38.17 -30.83 -41.07
N SER A 495 38.81 -31.57 -40.16
CA SER A 495 38.51 -31.49 -38.72
C SER A 495 38.77 -30.09 -38.16
N LEU A 496 39.85 -29.41 -38.56
CA LEU A 496 40.12 -28.03 -38.12
C LEU A 496 39.06 -27.04 -38.61
N ILE A 497 38.55 -27.17 -39.84
CA ILE A 497 37.40 -26.37 -40.33
C ILE A 497 36.22 -26.54 -39.37
N PHE A 498 35.86 -27.78 -39.02
CA PHE A 498 34.79 -28.05 -38.08
C PHE A 498 35.11 -27.58 -36.64
N CYS A 499 36.39 -27.60 -36.20
CA CYS A 499 36.80 -27.03 -34.91
C CYS A 499 36.58 -25.52 -34.84
N PHE A 500 36.82 -24.79 -35.94
CA PHE A 500 36.52 -23.35 -35.98
C PHE A 500 35.01 -23.11 -36.01
N LEU A 501 34.27 -23.84 -36.86
CA LEU A 501 32.81 -23.67 -36.98
C LEU A 501 32.04 -24.08 -35.72
N CYS A 502 32.52 -25.05 -34.93
CA CYS A 502 31.81 -25.47 -33.72
C CYS A 502 31.70 -24.37 -32.66
N THR A 503 32.61 -23.38 -32.67
CA THR A 503 32.53 -22.22 -31.77
C THR A 503 31.28 -21.37 -31.98
N LEU A 504 30.71 -21.36 -33.19
CA LEU A 504 29.48 -20.63 -33.49
C LEU A 504 28.27 -21.22 -32.74
N LEU A 505 28.32 -22.50 -32.38
CA LEU A 505 27.27 -23.13 -31.57
C LEU A 505 27.21 -22.55 -30.15
N PHE A 506 28.31 -21.98 -29.65
CA PHE A 506 28.41 -21.37 -28.31
C PHE A 506 27.93 -19.91 -28.27
N ILE A 507 27.70 -19.28 -29.42
CA ILE A 507 27.29 -17.87 -29.54
C ILE A 507 25.82 -17.80 -29.95
N GLY A 508 25.03 -16.99 -29.25
CA GLY A 508 23.60 -16.81 -29.49
C GLY A 508 22.71 -17.39 -28.39
N HIS A 509 21.40 -17.38 -28.64
CA HIS A 509 20.41 -17.77 -27.65
C HIS A 509 20.46 -19.29 -27.37
N PRO A 510 20.64 -19.73 -26.11
CA PRO A 510 20.70 -21.15 -25.79
C PRO A 510 19.33 -21.80 -25.93
N ASN A 511 19.24 -22.84 -26.76
CA ASN A 511 18.11 -23.74 -26.89
C ASN A 511 18.53 -25.14 -26.40
N SER A 512 17.59 -25.99 -25.99
CA SER A 512 17.91 -27.32 -25.47
C SER A 512 18.74 -28.16 -26.46
N ALA A 513 18.44 -28.03 -27.76
CA ALA A 513 19.20 -28.69 -28.81
C ALA A 513 20.61 -28.10 -28.99
N THR A 514 20.77 -26.77 -28.96
CA THR A 514 22.08 -26.14 -29.15
C THR A 514 23.01 -26.44 -27.98
N CYS A 515 22.47 -26.49 -26.77
CA CYS A 515 23.15 -26.92 -25.55
C CYS A 515 23.84 -28.28 -25.68
N VAL A 516 23.08 -29.27 -26.17
CA VAL A 516 23.59 -30.63 -26.39
C VAL A 516 24.62 -30.62 -27.53
N MET A 517 24.32 -29.94 -28.63
CA MET A 517 25.18 -29.91 -29.81
C MET A 517 26.53 -29.25 -29.53
N GLN A 518 26.60 -28.20 -28.69
CA GLN A 518 27.83 -27.50 -28.34
C GLN A 518 28.92 -28.47 -27.84
N GLN A 519 28.61 -29.22 -26.78
CA GLN A 519 29.57 -30.04 -26.07
C GLN A 519 29.93 -31.33 -26.85
N ILE A 520 28.93 -31.94 -27.49
CA ILE A 520 29.13 -33.17 -28.28
C ILE A 520 29.96 -32.88 -29.54
N THR A 521 29.64 -31.81 -30.27
CA THR A 521 30.41 -31.41 -31.45
C THR A 521 31.84 -31.06 -31.06
N PHE A 522 32.04 -30.30 -29.98
CA PHE A 522 33.37 -30.00 -29.46
C PHE A 522 34.18 -31.26 -29.15
N GLY A 523 33.63 -32.20 -28.38
CA GLY A 523 34.30 -33.46 -28.01
C GLY A 523 34.70 -34.31 -29.22
N VAL A 524 33.77 -34.56 -30.12
CA VAL A 524 33.98 -35.45 -31.28
C VAL A 524 35.00 -34.85 -32.25
N VAL A 525 34.83 -33.59 -32.65
CA VAL A 525 35.68 -32.97 -33.69
C VAL A 525 37.12 -32.80 -33.20
N PHE A 526 37.32 -32.39 -31.95
CA PHE A 526 38.68 -32.28 -31.38
C PHE A 526 39.36 -33.64 -31.22
N THR A 527 38.61 -34.69 -30.84
CA THR A 527 39.18 -36.04 -30.80
C THR A 527 39.71 -36.48 -32.17
N VAL A 528 38.96 -36.23 -33.25
CA VAL A 528 39.43 -36.53 -34.61
C VAL A 528 40.68 -35.72 -34.95
N ALA A 529 40.73 -34.43 -34.62
CA ALA A 529 41.90 -33.58 -34.87
C ALA A 529 43.16 -34.08 -34.14
N ILE A 530 43.08 -34.31 -32.81
CA ILE A 530 44.22 -34.73 -31.99
C ILE A 530 44.67 -36.15 -32.36
N SER A 531 43.72 -37.08 -32.55
CA SER A 531 44.04 -38.45 -32.97
C SER A 531 44.69 -38.50 -34.35
N THR A 532 44.32 -37.59 -35.26
CA THR A 532 45.00 -37.46 -36.57
C THR A 532 46.43 -36.94 -36.43
N VAL A 533 46.68 -35.99 -35.52
CA VAL A 533 48.06 -35.55 -35.22
C VAL A 533 48.88 -36.69 -34.61
N LEU A 534 48.30 -37.44 -33.67
CA LEU A 534 48.94 -38.63 -33.08
C LEU A 534 49.22 -39.70 -34.14
N ALA A 535 48.26 -40.01 -35.00
CA ALA A 535 48.43 -40.95 -36.09
C ALA A 535 49.57 -40.51 -37.04
N LYS A 536 49.64 -39.20 -37.31
CA LYS A 536 50.71 -38.61 -38.13
C LYS A 536 52.08 -38.71 -37.47
N THR A 537 52.22 -38.40 -36.18
CA THR A 537 53.49 -38.50 -35.45
C THR A 537 53.97 -39.95 -35.35
N VAL A 538 53.05 -40.91 -35.12
CA VAL A 538 53.36 -42.35 -35.12
C VAL A 538 53.80 -42.82 -36.52
N THR A 539 53.14 -42.35 -37.59
CA THR A 539 53.53 -42.70 -38.97
C THR A 539 54.96 -42.22 -39.26
N VAL A 540 55.32 -41.00 -38.85
CA VAL A 540 56.69 -40.46 -39.00
C VAL A 540 57.69 -41.33 -38.24
N LEU A 541 57.43 -41.63 -36.97
CA LEU A 541 58.31 -42.46 -36.14
C LEU A 541 58.50 -43.89 -36.71
N LEU A 542 57.42 -44.48 -37.21
CA LEU A 542 57.43 -45.82 -37.79
C LEU A 542 58.20 -45.86 -39.14
N ALA A 543 58.07 -44.81 -39.97
CA ALA A 543 58.82 -44.69 -41.21
C ALA A 543 60.34 -44.66 -40.98
N PHE A 544 60.81 -43.96 -39.94
CA PHE A 544 62.24 -43.90 -39.58
C PHE A 544 62.78 -45.18 -38.92
N LYS A 545 61.97 -45.88 -38.11
CA LYS A 545 62.44 -47.14 -37.49
C LYS A 545 62.52 -48.31 -38.48
N LEU A 546 61.77 -48.26 -39.59
CA LEU A 546 61.71 -49.33 -40.59
C LEU A 546 62.73 -49.19 -41.73
N THR A 547 63.51 -48.10 -41.76
CA THR A 547 64.69 -47.95 -42.64
C THR A 547 65.92 -48.77 -42.21
N VAL A 548 65.86 -49.51 -41.10
CA VAL A 548 66.85 -50.54 -40.73
C VAL A 548 66.47 -51.86 -41.44
N PRO A 549 67.34 -52.46 -42.28
CA PRO A 549 66.94 -53.57 -43.15
C PRO A 549 66.74 -54.87 -42.33
N GLY A 550 65.60 -55.56 -42.51
CA GLY A 550 65.47 -56.94 -41.99
C GLY A 550 64.10 -57.60 -41.78
N ARG A 551 62.92 -56.99 -42.04
CA ARG A 551 61.63 -57.70 -41.84
C ARG A 551 60.51 -57.31 -42.82
N ARG A 552 60.01 -58.28 -43.61
CA ARG A 552 58.96 -58.13 -44.65
C ARG A 552 57.54 -57.81 -44.13
N MET A 553 57.29 -57.84 -42.82
CA MET A 553 55.99 -57.48 -42.19
C MET A 553 55.73 -55.95 -42.13
N SER A 554 56.68 -55.13 -42.56
CA SER A 554 56.77 -53.68 -42.35
C SER A 554 55.73 -52.81 -43.10
N PHE A 555 55.38 -53.15 -44.35
CA PHE A 555 54.60 -52.25 -45.22
C PHE A 555 53.09 -52.25 -44.93
N PHE A 556 52.53 -53.40 -44.54
CA PHE A 556 51.10 -53.54 -44.26
C PHE A 556 50.69 -52.77 -43.00
N LEU A 557 51.51 -52.84 -41.95
CA LEU A 557 51.39 -52.06 -40.71
C LEU A 557 51.47 -50.54 -40.99
N LEU A 558 52.41 -50.10 -41.85
CA LEU A 558 52.57 -48.69 -42.20
C LEU A 558 51.31 -48.05 -42.84
N SER A 559 50.54 -48.83 -43.62
CA SER A 559 49.36 -48.33 -44.35
C SER A 559 48.06 -48.34 -43.54
N GLN A 560 47.94 -49.24 -42.56
CA GLN A 560 46.70 -49.50 -41.81
C GLN A 560 46.71 -48.87 -40.41
N THR A 561 47.87 -48.76 -39.75
CA THR A 561 48.00 -48.24 -38.36
C THR A 561 47.36 -46.86 -38.14
N PRO A 562 47.49 -45.86 -39.04
CA PRO A 562 46.90 -44.53 -38.81
C PRO A 562 45.37 -44.54 -38.79
N LYS A 563 44.74 -45.38 -39.64
CA LYS A 563 43.28 -45.54 -39.67
C LYS A 563 42.76 -46.18 -38.39
N TYR A 564 43.45 -47.22 -37.89
CA TYR A 564 43.09 -47.85 -36.61
C TYR A 564 43.19 -46.90 -35.42
N ILE A 565 44.24 -46.06 -35.35
CA ILE A 565 44.41 -45.07 -34.27
C ILE A 565 43.21 -44.12 -34.23
N ILE A 566 42.85 -43.52 -35.37
CA ILE A 566 41.74 -42.55 -35.44
C ILE A 566 40.41 -43.24 -35.08
N THR A 567 40.14 -44.42 -35.65
CA THR A 567 38.88 -45.15 -35.39
C THR A 567 38.73 -45.57 -33.92
N ILE A 568 39.79 -46.09 -33.29
CA ILE A 568 39.76 -46.48 -31.87
C ILE A 568 39.52 -45.25 -30.98
N CYS A 569 40.22 -44.14 -31.25
CA CYS A 569 40.05 -42.92 -30.46
C CYS A 569 38.63 -42.35 -30.61
N LEU A 570 38.09 -42.32 -31.83
CA LEU A 570 36.73 -41.88 -32.09
C LEU A 570 35.69 -42.77 -31.40
N PHE A 571 35.90 -44.10 -31.42
CA PHE A 571 34.99 -45.05 -30.77
C PHE A 571 34.93 -44.82 -29.25
N ILE A 572 36.08 -44.62 -28.60
CA ILE A 572 36.15 -44.28 -27.18
C ILE A 572 35.40 -42.97 -26.89
N GLN A 573 35.59 -41.94 -27.71
CA GLN A 573 34.91 -40.65 -27.54
C GLN A 573 33.39 -40.77 -27.71
N ILE A 574 32.91 -41.55 -28.68
CA ILE A 574 31.47 -41.78 -28.88
C ILE A 574 30.86 -42.47 -27.64
N ILE A 575 31.56 -43.44 -27.05
CA ILE A 575 31.10 -44.10 -25.81
C ILE A 575 31.02 -43.09 -24.66
N LEU A 576 32.06 -42.26 -24.46
CA LEU A 576 32.06 -41.22 -23.42
C LEU A 576 30.92 -40.23 -23.60
N CYS A 577 30.69 -39.75 -24.83
CA CYS A 577 29.57 -38.88 -25.16
C CYS A 577 28.20 -39.55 -24.93
N ALA A 578 28.04 -40.82 -25.31
CA ALA A 578 26.80 -41.56 -25.11
C ALA A 578 26.48 -41.77 -23.62
N ILE A 579 27.50 -42.07 -22.80
CA ILE A 579 27.36 -42.15 -21.33
C ILE A 579 26.95 -40.79 -20.76
N TRP A 580 27.60 -39.70 -21.19
CA TRP A 580 27.28 -38.36 -20.74
C TRP A 580 25.81 -37.98 -21.04
N LEU A 581 25.37 -38.19 -22.29
CA LEU A 581 23.97 -37.91 -22.68
C LEU A 581 22.95 -38.78 -21.97
N ARG A 582 23.30 -40.02 -21.62
CA ARG A 582 22.38 -40.96 -20.95
C ARG A 582 22.16 -40.62 -19.48
N PHE A 583 23.20 -40.23 -18.76
CA PHE A 583 23.10 -39.99 -17.31
C PHE A 583 22.84 -38.53 -16.96
N SER A 584 23.37 -37.58 -17.72
CA SER A 584 23.28 -36.15 -17.39
C SER A 584 23.42 -35.30 -18.65
N PRO A 585 22.40 -35.28 -19.53
CA PRO A 585 22.44 -34.46 -20.73
C PRO A 585 22.54 -32.97 -20.36
N PRO A 586 23.31 -32.16 -21.11
CA PRO A 586 23.31 -30.71 -20.93
C PRO A 586 21.91 -30.12 -21.07
N PHE A 587 21.55 -29.21 -20.17
CA PHE A 587 20.23 -28.60 -20.11
C PHE A 587 20.33 -27.08 -19.89
N ILE A 588 19.24 -26.37 -20.17
CA ILE A 588 19.14 -24.93 -19.91
C ILE A 588 18.91 -24.75 -18.41
N ASP A 589 19.85 -24.09 -17.75
CA ASP A 589 19.74 -23.79 -16.32
C ASP A 589 19.62 -22.29 -16.10
N THR A 590 18.79 -21.94 -15.12
CA THR A 590 18.55 -20.57 -14.68
C THR A 590 19.08 -20.50 -13.27
N ASP A 591 20.14 -19.72 -13.03
CA ASP A 591 20.61 -19.47 -11.66
C ASP A 591 19.84 -18.26 -11.08
N PRO A 592 18.89 -18.45 -10.15
CA PRO A 592 18.08 -17.37 -9.58
C PRO A 592 18.83 -16.55 -8.51
N ASN A 593 20.01 -17.00 -8.07
CA ASN A 593 20.72 -16.48 -6.89
C ASN A 593 21.81 -15.44 -7.21
N SER A 594 21.93 -15.00 -8.46
CA SER A 594 22.93 -14.00 -8.89
C SER A 594 22.38 -12.57 -8.74
N GLU A 595 23.29 -11.59 -8.66
CA GLU A 595 23.09 -10.16 -8.30
C GLU A 595 21.78 -9.48 -8.75
N HIS A 596 21.39 -8.42 -8.02
CA HIS A 596 20.16 -7.65 -8.22
C HIS A 596 19.91 -7.32 -9.71
N GLY A 597 18.87 -7.93 -10.29
CA GLY A 597 18.33 -7.58 -11.60
C GLY A 597 18.72 -8.47 -12.78
N GLN A 598 19.50 -9.55 -12.59
CA GLN A 598 19.98 -10.38 -13.70
C GLN A 598 19.77 -11.89 -13.45
N ILE A 599 19.02 -12.57 -14.33
CA ILE A 599 18.98 -14.04 -14.44
C ILE A 599 20.04 -14.46 -15.46
N ILE A 600 20.95 -15.32 -15.03
CA ILE A 600 21.93 -15.91 -15.93
C ILE A 600 21.30 -17.16 -16.54
N ILE A 601 20.92 -17.11 -17.83
CA ILE A 601 20.55 -18.32 -18.59
C ILE A 601 21.82 -18.85 -19.22
N VAL A 602 22.34 -19.94 -18.68
CA VAL A 602 23.54 -20.61 -19.17
C VAL A 602 23.20 -22.05 -19.50
N CYS A 603 23.87 -22.57 -20.53
CA CYS A 603 23.84 -23.99 -20.77
C CYS A 603 24.59 -24.72 -19.65
N ASN A 604 23.86 -25.33 -18.72
CA ASN A 604 24.48 -26.17 -17.73
C ASN A 604 24.91 -27.49 -18.38
N LYS A 605 26.15 -27.88 -18.10
CA LYS A 605 26.79 -29.07 -18.66
C LYS A 605 26.19 -30.39 -18.13
N GLY A 606 25.26 -30.31 -17.18
CA GLY A 606 24.58 -31.45 -16.55
C GLY A 606 25.47 -32.13 -15.52
N SER A 607 26.58 -32.72 -15.98
CA SER A 607 27.59 -33.33 -15.12
C SER A 607 28.95 -32.69 -15.34
N VAL A 608 29.41 -31.96 -14.31
CA VAL A 608 30.76 -31.38 -14.27
C VAL A 608 31.83 -32.48 -14.40
N THR A 609 31.61 -33.62 -13.77
CA THR A 609 32.51 -34.78 -13.85
C THR A 609 32.61 -35.31 -15.28
N ALA A 610 31.50 -35.45 -16.00
CA ALA A 610 31.51 -35.96 -17.37
C ALA A 610 32.25 -35.01 -18.34
N PHE A 611 32.07 -33.70 -18.18
CA PHE A 611 32.84 -32.70 -18.93
C PHE A 611 34.35 -32.83 -18.68
N TYR A 612 34.78 -32.99 -17.43
CA TYR A 612 36.20 -33.22 -17.11
C TYR A 612 36.72 -34.57 -17.61
N CYS A 613 35.89 -35.61 -17.68
CA CYS A 613 36.29 -36.88 -18.29
C CYS A 613 36.61 -36.71 -19.79
N VAL A 614 35.79 -35.96 -20.53
CA VAL A 614 36.03 -35.66 -21.96
C VAL A 614 37.28 -34.80 -22.14
N LEU A 615 37.42 -33.72 -21.37
CA LEU A 615 38.63 -32.88 -21.39
C LEU A 615 39.88 -33.66 -20.99
N GLY A 616 39.78 -34.51 -19.97
CA GLY A 616 40.86 -35.39 -19.52
C GLY A 616 41.29 -36.37 -20.59
N TYR A 617 40.33 -36.94 -21.34
CA TYR A 617 40.63 -37.79 -22.50
C TYR A 617 41.35 -37.02 -23.62
N HIS A 618 40.90 -35.80 -23.95
CA HIS A 618 41.61 -34.94 -24.91
C HIS A 618 43.02 -34.59 -24.43
N GLY A 619 43.18 -34.30 -23.13
CA GLY A 619 44.47 -34.06 -22.49
C GLY A 619 45.39 -35.27 -22.57
N PHE A 620 44.87 -36.48 -22.32
CA PHE A 620 45.63 -37.73 -22.45
C PHE A 620 46.08 -37.96 -23.91
N LEU A 621 45.18 -37.79 -24.88
CA LEU A 621 45.53 -37.89 -26.30
C LEU A 621 46.58 -36.86 -26.71
N ALA A 622 46.43 -35.60 -26.28
CA ALA A 622 47.37 -34.52 -26.59
C ALA A 622 48.74 -34.76 -25.94
N PHE A 623 48.77 -35.21 -24.68
CA PHE A 623 50.00 -35.53 -23.97
C PHE A 623 50.72 -36.74 -24.59
N GLY A 624 49.98 -37.81 -24.93
CA GLY A 624 50.52 -38.95 -25.67
C GLY A 624 51.08 -38.53 -27.03
N SER A 625 50.36 -37.68 -27.75
CA SER A 625 50.84 -37.09 -29.01
C SER A 625 52.11 -36.25 -28.83
N PHE A 626 52.17 -35.45 -27.76
CA PHE A 626 53.35 -34.65 -27.42
C PHE A 626 54.56 -35.52 -27.09
N ILE A 627 54.42 -36.60 -26.29
CA ILE A 627 55.52 -37.53 -25.99
C ILE A 627 56.06 -38.16 -27.28
N VAL A 628 55.17 -38.69 -28.13
CA VAL A 628 55.57 -39.33 -29.40
C VAL A 628 56.25 -38.32 -30.32
N ALA A 629 55.69 -37.11 -30.44
CA ALA A 629 56.28 -36.02 -31.23
C ALA A 629 57.65 -35.59 -30.69
N PHE A 630 57.82 -35.53 -29.37
CA PHE A 630 59.07 -35.15 -28.71
C PHE A 630 60.16 -36.20 -28.95
N LEU A 631 59.82 -37.49 -28.89
CA LEU A 631 60.75 -38.57 -29.25
C LEU A 631 61.18 -38.50 -30.71
N ALA A 632 60.29 -38.06 -31.60
CA ALA A 632 60.57 -37.90 -33.03
C ALA A 632 61.41 -36.64 -33.37
N ARG A 633 61.58 -35.68 -32.44
CA ARG A 633 62.18 -34.36 -32.74
C ARG A 633 63.62 -34.39 -33.25
N ASN A 634 64.38 -35.41 -32.86
CA ASN A 634 65.80 -35.57 -33.21
C ASN A 634 65.99 -36.41 -34.48
N LEU A 635 64.91 -36.90 -35.09
CA LEU A 635 65.01 -37.66 -36.33
C LEU A 635 65.36 -36.71 -37.48
N PRO A 636 66.35 -37.06 -38.34
CA PRO A 636 66.73 -36.24 -39.49
C PRO A 636 65.61 -36.28 -40.53
N ASP A 637 64.63 -35.39 -40.40
CA ASP A 637 63.54 -35.22 -41.35
C ASP A 637 63.84 -34.06 -42.30
N THR A 638 63.59 -34.30 -43.58
CA THR A 638 63.82 -33.40 -44.72
C THR A 638 63.19 -31.99 -44.57
N PHE A 639 62.30 -31.76 -43.59
CA PHE A 639 61.59 -30.49 -43.39
C PHE A 639 61.43 -30.02 -41.93
N ASN A 640 62.17 -30.59 -40.95
CA ASN A 640 61.95 -30.32 -39.51
C ASN A 640 60.49 -30.55 -39.07
N GLU A 641 59.77 -31.45 -39.74
CA GLU A 641 58.33 -31.65 -39.55
C GLU A 641 57.99 -32.17 -38.15
N ALA A 642 58.78 -33.10 -37.62
CA ALA A 642 58.62 -33.59 -36.25
C ALA A 642 58.68 -32.45 -35.22
N LYS A 643 59.57 -31.47 -35.40
CA LYS A 643 59.71 -30.30 -34.51
C LYS A 643 58.46 -29.41 -34.52
N MET A 644 57.85 -29.19 -35.69
CA MET A 644 56.61 -28.42 -35.82
C MET A 644 55.41 -29.16 -35.21
N LEU A 645 55.37 -30.49 -35.32
CA LEU A 645 54.37 -31.33 -34.64
C LEU A 645 54.51 -31.25 -33.12
N THR A 646 55.74 -31.28 -32.59
CA THR A 646 55.98 -31.11 -31.14
C THR A 646 55.52 -29.73 -30.65
N PHE A 647 55.87 -28.66 -31.39
CA PHE A 647 55.48 -27.30 -31.02
C PHE A 647 53.96 -27.09 -31.07
N SER A 648 53.29 -27.67 -32.07
CA SER A 648 51.83 -27.67 -32.17
C SER A 648 51.15 -28.32 -30.96
N MET A 649 51.59 -29.52 -30.56
CA MET A 649 51.00 -30.22 -29.41
C MET A 649 51.35 -29.54 -28.08
N PHE A 650 52.53 -28.93 -27.98
CA PHE A 650 52.90 -28.12 -26.81
C PHE A 650 51.98 -26.90 -26.64
N LEU A 651 51.75 -26.14 -27.71
CA LEU A 651 50.81 -25.00 -27.69
C LEU A 651 49.41 -25.46 -27.31
N PHE A 652 48.94 -26.57 -27.89
CA PHE A 652 47.64 -27.15 -27.55
C PHE A 652 47.53 -27.45 -26.05
N CYS A 653 48.50 -28.17 -25.47
CA CYS A 653 48.52 -28.48 -24.04
C CYS A 653 48.56 -27.22 -23.18
N SER A 654 49.35 -26.20 -23.56
CA SER A 654 49.45 -24.95 -22.79
C SER A 654 48.11 -24.21 -22.67
N VAL A 655 47.36 -24.10 -23.77
CA VAL A 655 46.05 -23.43 -23.79
C VAL A 655 45.06 -24.13 -22.86
N TRP A 656 44.97 -25.46 -22.94
CA TRP A 656 44.01 -26.22 -22.12
C TRP A 656 44.40 -26.32 -20.65
N ILE A 657 45.70 -26.33 -20.32
CA ILE A 657 46.16 -26.23 -18.92
C ILE A 657 45.78 -24.86 -18.33
N THR A 658 45.93 -23.77 -19.10
CA THR A 658 45.53 -22.43 -18.64
C THR A 658 44.01 -22.26 -18.53
N PHE A 659 43.22 -22.95 -19.37
CA PHE A 659 41.76 -22.90 -19.30
C PHE A 659 41.20 -23.43 -17.98
N LEU A 660 41.74 -24.54 -17.45
CA LEU A 660 41.24 -25.20 -16.23
C LEU A 660 41.10 -24.28 -15.00
N PRO A 661 42.13 -23.54 -14.55
CA PRO A 661 42.02 -22.67 -13.38
C PRO A 661 41.07 -21.48 -13.63
N VAL A 662 41.04 -20.92 -14.83
CA VAL A 662 40.17 -19.77 -15.15
C VAL A 662 38.70 -20.20 -15.24
N TYR A 663 38.43 -21.41 -15.72
CA TYR A 663 37.10 -22.01 -15.74
C TYR A 663 36.50 -22.13 -14.34
N HIS A 664 37.30 -22.51 -13.34
CA HIS A 664 36.83 -22.55 -11.94
C HIS A 664 36.63 -21.18 -11.31
N SER A 665 37.38 -20.17 -11.76
CA SER A 665 37.34 -18.82 -11.18
C SER A 665 36.26 -17.92 -11.76
N THR A 666 35.67 -18.28 -12.91
CA THR A 666 34.73 -17.42 -13.64
C THR A 666 33.37 -18.09 -13.77
N LYS A 667 32.29 -17.30 -13.79
CA LYS A 667 30.92 -17.78 -13.94
C LYS A 667 30.21 -17.02 -15.07
N GLY A 668 29.09 -17.57 -15.53
CA GLY A 668 28.22 -16.93 -16.52
C GLY A 668 28.86 -16.78 -17.90
N LYS A 669 28.62 -15.64 -18.53
CA LYS A 669 29.07 -15.32 -19.90
C LYS A 669 30.58 -15.37 -20.11
N VAL A 670 31.38 -15.01 -19.11
CA VAL A 670 32.85 -14.98 -19.21
C VAL A 670 33.42 -16.39 -19.37
N MET A 671 32.82 -17.38 -18.71
CA MET A 671 33.21 -18.79 -18.82
C MET A 671 33.08 -19.31 -20.27
N VAL A 672 31.96 -18.98 -20.94
CA VAL A 672 31.69 -19.39 -22.33
C VAL A 672 32.68 -18.71 -23.30
N ILE A 673 32.98 -17.42 -23.09
CA ILE A 673 33.98 -16.68 -23.88
C ILE A 673 35.35 -17.37 -23.83
N LEU A 674 35.78 -17.79 -22.65
CA LEU A 674 37.07 -18.46 -22.46
C LEU A 674 37.13 -19.83 -23.13
N GLU A 675 36.02 -20.57 -23.12
CA GLU A 675 35.90 -21.87 -23.81
C GLU A 675 36.05 -21.69 -25.32
N VAL A 676 35.33 -20.71 -25.91
CA VAL A 676 35.45 -20.36 -27.33
C VAL A 676 36.86 -19.90 -27.69
N PHE A 677 37.45 -19.01 -26.89
CA PHE A 677 38.82 -18.53 -27.12
C PHE A 677 39.84 -19.68 -27.10
N SER A 678 39.71 -20.62 -26.16
CA SER A 678 40.60 -21.79 -26.05
C SER A 678 40.48 -22.72 -27.25
N ILE A 679 39.26 -22.92 -27.76
CA ILE A 679 39.00 -23.69 -28.99
C ILE A 679 39.67 -23.05 -30.21
N LEU A 680 39.48 -21.73 -30.40
CA LEU A 680 40.07 -21.00 -31.51
C LEU A 680 41.61 -21.00 -31.44
N ALA A 681 42.17 -20.65 -30.28
CA ALA A 681 43.61 -20.55 -30.09
C ALA A 681 44.33 -21.89 -30.28
N SER A 682 43.80 -22.97 -29.72
CA SER A 682 44.39 -24.31 -29.86
C SER A 682 44.33 -24.82 -31.30
N SER A 683 43.20 -24.62 -32.00
CA SER A 683 43.03 -25.00 -33.41
C SER A 683 43.92 -24.17 -34.34
N ALA A 684 44.02 -22.86 -34.09
CA ALA A 684 44.92 -21.96 -34.83
C ALA A 684 46.39 -22.32 -34.61
N GLY A 685 46.78 -22.74 -33.40
CA GLY A 685 48.12 -23.26 -33.12
C GLY A 685 48.45 -24.50 -33.95
N VAL A 686 47.52 -25.46 -34.05
CA VAL A 686 47.69 -26.67 -34.88
C VAL A 686 47.81 -26.32 -36.37
N LEU A 687 46.90 -25.49 -36.87
CA LEU A 687 46.92 -25.03 -38.26
C LEU A 687 48.24 -24.29 -38.59
N GLY A 688 48.61 -23.35 -37.72
CA GLY A 688 49.75 -22.47 -37.89
C GLY A 688 51.07 -23.22 -37.93
N CYS A 689 51.28 -24.13 -36.97
CA CYS A 689 52.55 -24.84 -36.86
C CYS A 689 52.73 -25.90 -37.96
N ILE A 690 51.66 -26.62 -38.31
CA ILE A 690 51.76 -27.78 -39.21
C ILE A 690 51.69 -27.36 -40.69
N PHE A 691 50.83 -26.41 -41.05
CA PHE A 691 50.49 -26.14 -42.45
C PHE A 691 51.09 -24.85 -43.00
N ILE A 692 51.28 -23.79 -42.20
CA ILE A 692 51.85 -22.52 -42.72
C ILE A 692 53.26 -22.71 -43.30
N PRO A 693 54.21 -23.40 -42.63
CA PRO A 693 55.53 -23.63 -43.22
C PRO A 693 55.49 -24.41 -44.53
N LYS A 694 54.51 -25.31 -44.68
CA LYS A 694 54.33 -26.13 -45.89
C LYS A 694 53.71 -25.33 -47.03
N CYS A 695 52.71 -24.50 -46.74
CA CYS A 695 52.11 -23.59 -47.71
C CYS A 695 53.15 -22.58 -48.23
N TYR A 696 54.00 -22.06 -47.34
CA TYR A 696 55.09 -21.15 -47.70
C TYR A 696 56.04 -21.79 -48.72
N ILE A 697 56.46 -23.04 -48.49
CA ILE A 697 57.35 -23.75 -49.44
C ILE A 697 56.62 -24.04 -50.76
N ILE A 698 55.38 -24.52 -50.73
CA ILE A 698 54.61 -24.88 -51.93
C ILE A 698 54.38 -23.66 -52.84
N LEU A 699 54.03 -22.50 -52.26
CA LEU A 699 53.65 -21.30 -53.02
C LEU A 699 54.84 -20.38 -53.36
N LEU A 700 55.78 -20.18 -52.44
CA LEU A 700 56.84 -19.17 -52.58
C LEU A 700 58.22 -19.75 -52.93
N LYS A 701 58.39 -21.08 -52.91
CA LYS A 701 59.63 -21.75 -53.33
C LYS A 701 59.39 -22.88 -54.33
N PRO A 702 58.88 -22.58 -55.54
CA PRO A 702 58.56 -23.58 -56.54
C PRO A 702 59.76 -24.43 -56.96
N GLU A 703 61.01 -23.93 -56.87
CA GLU A 703 62.19 -24.73 -57.21
C GLU A 703 62.35 -26.01 -56.36
N ARG A 704 61.89 -26.00 -55.10
CA ARG A 704 61.92 -27.18 -54.21
C ARG A 704 60.84 -28.21 -54.51
N ASN A 705 59.82 -27.86 -55.31
CA ASN A 705 58.76 -28.77 -55.72
C ASN A 705 59.21 -29.72 -56.85
N PHE A 706 60.19 -29.32 -57.67
CA PHE A 706 60.66 -30.07 -58.84
C PHE A 706 62.00 -30.79 -58.64
N LEU A 707 62.91 -30.26 -57.80
CA LEU A 707 64.28 -30.78 -57.62
C LEU A 707 64.37 -32.23 -57.10
N ARG A 708 63.34 -32.73 -56.41
CA ARG A 708 63.32 -34.13 -55.93
C ARG A 708 62.97 -35.13 -57.03
N LYS A 709 62.21 -34.71 -58.06
CA LYS A 709 61.86 -35.56 -59.21
C LYS A 709 63.09 -35.87 -60.06
N PHE A 710 64.04 -34.93 -60.16
CA PHE A 710 65.30 -35.14 -60.90
C PHE A 710 66.29 -36.06 -60.17
N ARG A 711 66.31 -36.07 -58.83
CA ARG A 711 67.28 -36.87 -58.05
C ARG A 711 66.95 -38.37 -58.05
N GLU A 712 65.68 -38.75 -58.18
CA GLU A 712 65.25 -40.16 -58.31
C GLU A 712 65.48 -40.71 -59.72
N THR A 713 65.40 -39.89 -60.78
CA THR A 713 65.77 -40.31 -62.15
C THR A 713 67.27 -40.35 -62.42
N ALA A 714 68.10 -39.73 -61.58
CA ALA A 714 69.57 -39.76 -61.73
C ALA A 714 70.24 -40.91 -60.95
N SER A 715 69.48 -41.71 -60.21
CA SER A 715 69.98 -42.83 -59.40
C SER A 715 69.27 -44.17 -59.70
N SER A 716 68.79 -44.36 -60.93
CA SER A 716 68.34 -45.66 -61.47
C SER A 716 69.33 -46.19 -62.49
#